data_AF-A0A7V9AXU3-F1
#
_entry.id   AF-A0A7V9AXU3-F1
#
_cell.length_a   1.000
_cell.length_b   1.000
_cell.length_c   1.000
_cell.angle_alpha   90.00
_cell.angle_beta   90.00
_cell.angle_gamma   90.00
#
_symmetry.space_group_name_H-M   'P 1'
#
loop_
_entity.id
_entity.type
_entity.pdbx_description
1 polymer ?
#
loop_
_entity_poly.entity_id
_entity_poly.type
_entity_poly.pdbx_seq_one_letter_code
_entity_poly.pdbx_strand_id
1 'polypeptide(L)'
;MWHGSTIYFLSDRGANERNNIWAYDTKAGTMKEVTQFADFDITFPSIGPDGIVFQAGGRLYFLDVPSGKQREVPVRVFTDAATLRERTAKADTLIQNAAVSPTGKRALFEARGDVFSAPAEFGPVVNVSRSSGVAERYPRWSPDGKTLAYWSDRSGEYELTVRPAEDAGTEKKLTSHGAGFRYAPHWSPDSRKVAYIDQGLRIHVTDIPSGKTTRIDESPEWLNHGGLDGFTFAWSPDSRWVSYSRPTGDANNSIFLYDTKNSKLTRATTGYLNDTQPTFDPEGKYLFYASDREFDPVYGSFDNSWTYPNPTRIVAIPLRKDVLSPLHARNDAESGDPKKDEPKKDEPKKDDAKRPPPDKDPAVKAGVQPPPAAEKPAEVKSVDIDLDGFEARAVVLPPPAGNYSGLEAIKGKLLYQRQPRTGSAETKRPIVFFDLTEREEKTVLEDAGGFDVTADGKKMLVAFQGRYAILDIKTPQKFEKPITTADMEAPVEPRAEWKQMFSDVYRFYRDYFYDAGMHGVDWTATKQRYARLLEDAVTRWDVDFIIGEFIGELNASHTYYGGGDKEQAPPRNVGMLGVDWELSDGHYRVKRIIRGGPWDTGIRAPLDEPGVNVKDGDYILAVNGVTLDAKTDPWAAFQGLGNKTVIVTVNSKPSTAGARQVVVRTLASEVELRYRAWIEERRQLVDK
;
A
#
# COMPACT_ATOMS: atom_id res chain seq x y z
N MET A 1 20.69 8.73 -35.44
CA MET A 1 20.48 9.78 -36.46
C MET A 1 21.50 9.59 -37.57
N TRP A 2 21.21 10.00 -38.81
CA TRP A 2 22.11 9.77 -39.96
C TRP A 2 22.33 11.06 -40.76
N HIS A 3 23.56 11.34 -41.17
CA HIS A 3 23.87 12.45 -42.09
C HIS A 3 25.06 12.10 -43.00
N GLY A 4 24.86 12.14 -44.31
CA GLY A 4 25.85 11.69 -45.29
C GLY A 4 26.22 10.21 -45.09
N SER A 5 27.50 9.92 -44.85
CA SER A 5 27.99 8.56 -44.50
C SER A 5 28.17 8.34 -42.99
N THR A 6 27.69 9.25 -42.15
CA THR A 6 27.95 9.22 -40.70
C THR A 6 26.68 8.92 -39.90
N ILE A 7 26.80 7.98 -38.96
CA ILE A 7 25.78 7.67 -37.95
C ILE A 7 26.11 8.44 -36.68
N TYR A 8 25.16 9.25 -36.21
CA TYR A 8 25.23 9.91 -34.92
C TYR A 8 24.34 9.19 -33.90
N PHE A 9 24.86 8.90 -32.72
CA PHE A 9 24.16 8.15 -31.67
C PHE A 9 24.63 8.59 -30.28
N LEU A 10 23.85 8.25 -29.25
CA LEU A 10 24.24 8.49 -27.87
C LEU A 10 25.02 7.30 -27.31
N SER A 11 26.08 7.58 -26.57
CA SER A 11 26.75 6.58 -25.75
C SER A 11 27.52 7.24 -24.62
N ASP A 12 27.53 6.55 -23.50
CA ASP A 12 28.26 6.83 -22.26
C ASP A 12 29.69 6.26 -22.22
N ARG A 13 30.18 5.60 -23.28
CA ARG A 13 31.52 4.97 -23.33
C ARG A 13 32.71 5.93 -23.19
N GLY A 14 32.46 7.24 -23.13
CA GLY A 14 33.49 8.26 -22.98
C GLY A 14 34.06 8.30 -21.57
N ALA A 15 35.14 9.05 -21.37
CA ALA A 15 35.81 9.13 -20.06
C ALA A 15 34.94 9.75 -18.95
N ASN A 16 33.91 10.50 -19.32
CA ASN A 16 32.97 11.11 -18.38
C ASN A 16 31.83 10.19 -17.97
N GLU A 17 31.67 9.02 -18.61
CA GLU A 17 30.55 8.09 -18.35
C GLU A 17 29.18 8.81 -18.41
N ARG A 18 29.03 9.62 -19.46
CA ARG A 18 27.81 10.37 -19.79
C ARG A 18 27.42 10.15 -21.22
N ASN A 19 26.13 9.98 -21.47
CA ASN A 19 25.57 9.91 -22.81
C ASN A 19 25.94 11.16 -23.59
N ASN A 20 26.94 11.01 -24.45
CA ASN A 20 27.42 12.04 -25.36
C ASN A 20 27.07 11.65 -26.79
N ILE A 21 27.12 12.61 -27.71
CA ILE A 21 26.95 12.34 -29.12
C ILE A 21 28.24 11.76 -29.66
N TRP A 22 28.15 10.56 -30.23
CA TRP A 22 29.20 9.88 -30.95
C TRP A 22 28.88 9.87 -32.44
N ALA A 23 29.94 9.85 -33.26
CA ALA A 23 29.85 9.74 -34.71
C ALA A 23 30.59 8.49 -35.18
N TYR A 24 29.93 7.67 -35.99
CA TYR A 24 30.51 6.53 -36.69
C TYR A 24 30.46 6.78 -38.20
N ASP A 25 31.63 6.90 -38.83
CA ASP A 25 31.74 7.00 -40.28
C ASP A 25 31.67 5.60 -40.90
N THR A 26 30.63 5.35 -41.68
CA THR A 26 30.36 4.03 -42.27
C THR A 26 31.30 3.67 -43.42
N LYS A 27 31.99 4.64 -44.03
CA LYS A 27 32.99 4.41 -45.08
C LYS A 27 34.37 4.15 -44.49
N ALA A 28 34.75 4.93 -43.48
CA ALA A 28 36.06 4.79 -42.83
C ALA A 28 36.08 3.69 -41.76
N GLY A 29 34.91 3.28 -41.23
CA GLY A 29 34.82 2.33 -40.12
C GLY A 29 35.31 2.92 -38.79
N THR A 30 35.43 4.24 -38.69
CA THR A 30 35.99 4.94 -37.53
C THR A 30 34.91 5.57 -36.68
N MET A 31 35.14 5.58 -35.37
CA MET A 31 34.25 6.18 -34.39
C MET A 31 34.95 7.33 -33.65
N LYS A 32 34.22 8.41 -33.36
CA LYS A 32 34.70 9.54 -32.56
C LYS A 32 33.64 10.05 -31.61
N GLU A 33 34.07 10.50 -30.44
CA GLU A 33 33.26 11.30 -29.53
C GLU A 33 33.14 12.72 -30.09
N VAL A 34 31.93 13.28 -30.15
CA VAL A 34 31.67 14.60 -30.73
C VAL A 34 31.42 15.65 -29.66
N THR A 35 30.78 15.26 -28.55
CA THR A 35 30.50 16.11 -27.39
C THR A 35 31.11 15.50 -26.14
N GLN A 36 31.41 16.31 -25.13
CA GLN A 36 32.12 15.86 -23.91
C GLN A 36 31.49 16.45 -22.64
N PHE A 37 30.16 16.35 -22.51
CA PHE A 37 29.47 16.72 -21.28
C PHE A 37 29.92 15.81 -20.14
N ALA A 38 30.14 16.40 -18.97
CA ALA A 38 30.62 15.71 -17.77
C ALA A 38 29.57 15.64 -16.65
N ASP A 39 28.63 16.59 -16.61
CA ASP A 39 27.67 16.70 -15.51
C ASP A 39 26.35 15.97 -15.77
N PHE A 40 25.89 15.96 -17.02
CA PHE A 40 24.58 15.45 -17.41
C PHE A 40 24.65 14.68 -18.72
N ASP A 41 23.75 13.70 -18.85
CA ASP A 41 23.49 13.00 -20.09
C ASP A 41 22.83 13.91 -21.14
N ILE A 42 23.15 13.67 -22.40
CA ILE A 42 22.41 14.22 -23.53
C ILE A 42 21.14 13.40 -23.74
N THR A 43 20.01 14.09 -23.86
CA THR A 43 18.70 13.50 -24.15
C THR A 43 18.05 14.13 -25.39
N PHE A 44 17.12 13.38 -25.99
CA PHE A 44 16.31 13.78 -27.15
C PHE A 44 17.06 14.42 -28.34
N PRO A 45 18.20 13.87 -28.80
CA PRO A 45 18.89 14.46 -29.93
C PRO A 45 18.08 14.28 -31.21
N SER A 46 17.97 15.34 -32.00
CA SER A 46 17.26 15.36 -33.27
C SER A 46 18.10 16.08 -34.33
N ILE A 47 18.20 15.47 -35.50
CA ILE A 47 19.02 15.98 -36.61
C ILE A 47 18.15 16.75 -37.60
N GLY A 48 18.61 17.95 -37.97
CA GLY A 48 18.08 18.74 -39.07
C GLY A 48 19.08 18.86 -40.22
N PRO A 49 18.78 19.70 -41.22
CA PRO A 49 19.67 19.92 -42.36
C PRO A 49 21.05 20.47 -41.98
N ASP A 50 21.11 21.36 -41.00
CA ASP A 50 22.31 22.13 -40.66
C ASP A 50 23.07 21.57 -39.43
N GLY A 51 22.43 20.70 -38.64
CA GLY A 51 23.03 20.23 -37.39
C GLY A 51 22.10 19.41 -36.51
N ILE A 52 22.55 19.11 -35.29
CA ILE A 52 21.82 18.33 -34.29
C ILE A 52 21.40 19.25 -33.14
N VAL A 53 20.12 19.23 -32.78
CA VAL A 53 19.60 19.87 -31.57
C VAL A 53 19.41 18.81 -30.49
N PHE A 54 19.78 19.10 -29.25
CA PHE A 54 19.66 18.17 -28.13
C PHE A 54 19.54 18.90 -26.79
N GLN A 55 19.15 18.17 -25.74
CA GLN A 55 19.05 18.67 -24.37
C GLN A 55 20.18 18.10 -23.51
N ALA A 56 20.71 18.90 -22.58
CA ALA A 56 21.51 18.43 -21.45
C ALA A 56 21.30 19.34 -20.24
N GLY A 57 21.07 18.79 -19.04
CA GLY A 57 20.93 19.56 -17.79
C GLY A 57 19.84 20.65 -17.82
N GLY A 58 18.72 20.40 -18.50
CA GLY A 58 17.62 21.37 -18.64
C GLY A 58 17.88 22.51 -19.63
N ARG A 59 18.99 22.48 -20.38
CA ARG A 59 19.35 23.46 -21.42
C ARG A 59 19.29 22.83 -22.81
N LEU A 60 19.05 23.68 -23.82
CA LEU A 60 19.01 23.28 -25.22
C LEU A 60 20.32 23.66 -25.91
N TYR A 61 20.85 22.76 -26.73
CA TYR A 61 22.10 22.96 -27.48
C TYR A 61 21.91 22.69 -28.97
N PHE A 62 22.70 23.37 -29.77
CA PHE A 62 22.84 23.11 -31.20
C PHE A 62 24.29 22.73 -31.50
N LEU A 63 24.47 21.56 -32.12
CA LEU A 63 25.72 21.06 -32.66
C LEU A 63 25.72 21.24 -34.18
N ASP A 64 26.61 22.10 -34.66
CA ASP A 64 26.89 22.25 -36.08
C ASP A 64 27.68 21.03 -36.57
N VAL A 65 27.05 20.20 -37.41
CA VAL A 65 27.63 18.94 -37.87
C VAL A 65 28.91 19.13 -38.71
N PRO A 66 28.98 20.09 -39.65
CA PRO A 66 30.19 20.32 -40.43
C PRO A 66 31.41 20.73 -39.59
N SER A 67 31.25 21.65 -38.64
CA SER A 67 32.37 22.13 -37.81
C SER A 67 32.61 21.33 -36.54
N GLY A 68 31.63 20.53 -36.10
CA GLY A 68 31.66 19.82 -34.80
C GLY A 68 31.55 20.75 -33.60
N LYS A 69 31.21 22.03 -33.78
CA LYS A 69 31.08 23.00 -32.69
C LYS A 69 29.66 23.00 -32.13
N GLN A 70 29.55 23.03 -30.81
CA GLN A 70 28.28 23.20 -30.12
C GLN A 70 28.13 24.60 -29.52
N ARG A 71 26.88 25.04 -29.37
CA ARG A 71 26.51 26.25 -28.64
C ARG A 71 25.18 26.06 -27.94
N GLU A 72 25.01 26.72 -26.80
CA GLU A 72 23.70 26.80 -26.16
C GLU A 72 22.72 27.59 -27.04
N VAL A 73 21.47 27.15 -27.05
CA VAL A 73 20.34 27.85 -27.66
C VAL A 73 19.50 28.43 -26.52
N PRO A 74 19.60 29.74 -26.23
CA PRO A 74 18.85 30.34 -25.15
C PRO A 74 17.36 30.36 -25.50
N VAL A 75 16.57 29.63 -24.73
CA VAL A 75 15.11 29.62 -24.85
C VAL A 75 14.52 30.37 -23.66
N ARG A 76 13.61 31.31 -23.95
CA ARG A 76 12.81 31.99 -22.92
C ARG A 76 11.37 31.55 -23.08
N VAL A 77 10.84 30.86 -22.08
CA VAL A 77 9.45 30.44 -22.04
C VAL A 77 8.67 31.47 -21.21
N PHE A 78 7.66 32.07 -21.81
CA PHE A 78 6.71 32.92 -21.09
C PHE A 78 5.50 32.07 -20.71
N THR A 79 5.25 31.95 -19.40
CA THR A 79 4.13 31.19 -18.84
C THR A 79 3.50 31.97 -17.70
N ASP A 80 2.21 31.76 -17.45
CA ASP A 80 1.51 32.31 -16.29
C ASP A 80 1.80 31.54 -14.98
N ALA A 81 2.57 30.45 -15.09
CA ALA A 81 2.96 29.57 -14.00
C ALA A 81 1.77 29.08 -13.15
N ALA A 82 0.60 28.88 -13.77
CA ALA A 82 -0.63 28.51 -13.06
C ALA A 82 -0.48 27.23 -12.21
N THR A 83 0.30 26.26 -12.69
CA THR A 83 0.60 24.98 -12.02
C THR A 83 1.41 25.12 -10.72
N LEU A 84 2.13 26.24 -10.55
CA LEU A 84 2.95 26.54 -9.37
C LEU A 84 2.18 27.24 -8.25
N ARG A 85 0.94 27.65 -8.51
CA ARG A 85 0.14 28.36 -7.51
C ARG A 85 -0.16 27.45 -6.32
N GLU A 86 -0.01 28.00 -5.13
CA GLU A 86 -0.51 27.39 -3.91
C GLU A 86 -2.00 27.09 -4.07
N ARG A 87 -2.40 25.92 -3.61
CA ARG A 87 -3.78 25.45 -3.72
C ARG A 87 -4.12 24.53 -2.56
N THR A 88 -5.40 24.34 -2.36
CA THR A 88 -5.90 23.26 -1.51
C THR A 88 -6.18 22.04 -2.38
N ALA A 89 -5.74 20.86 -1.96
CA ALA A 89 -5.97 19.61 -2.66
C ALA A 89 -6.70 18.61 -1.78
N LYS A 90 -7.56 17.79 -2.39
CA LYS A 90 -8.17 16.62 -1.73
C LYS A 90 -7.09 15.59 -1.42
N ALA A 91 -7.14 15.03 -0.21
CA ALA A 91 -6.16 14.05 0.28
C ALA A 91 -6.78 12.66 0.52
N ASP A 92 -8.10 12.52 0.41
CA ASP A 92 -8.86 11.30 0.73
C ASP A 92 -8.47 10.07 -0.10
N THR A 93 -7.97 10.27 -1.33
CA THR A 93 -7.48 9.21 -2.22
C THR A 93 -6.01 8.84 -1.99
N LEU A 94 -5.30 9.58 -1.13
CA LEU A 94 -3.87 9.40 -0.84
C LEU A 94 -3.62 8.92 0.59
N ILE A 95 -4.62 8.29 1.22
CA ILE A 95 -4.50 7.71 2.56
C ILE A 95 -3.56 6.51 2.51
N GLN A 96 -2.49 6.52 3.32
CA GLN A 96 -1.53 5.41 3.44
C GLN A 96 -1.68 4.66 4.77
N ASN A 97 -1.93 5.38 5.86
CA ASN A 97 -2.07 4.78 7.19
C ASN A 97 -3.29 5.36 7.92
N ALA A 98 -3.89 4.55 8.79
CA ALA A 98 -4.99 4.98 9.66
C ALA A 98 -4.84 4.37 11.06
N ALA A 99 -5.31 5.09 12.08
CA ALA A 99 -5.29 4.62 13.47
C ALA A 99 -6.51 5.12 14.25
N VAL A 100 -7.05 4.32 15.15
CA VAL A 100 -8.22 4.69 15.95
C VAL A 100 -7.83 5.55 17.17
N SER A 101 -8.69 6.49 17.57
CA SER A 101 -8.53 7.18 18.84
C SER A 101 -8.87 6.23 20.02
N PRO A 102 -8.38 6.47 21.26
CA PRO A 102 -8.49 5.51 22.35
C PRO A 102 -9.89 5.07 22.76
N THR A 103 -10.91 5.84 22.40
CA THR A 103 -12.34 5.57 22.66
C THR A 103 -13.17 5.42 21.39
N GLY A 104 -12.53 5.45 20.22
CA GLY A 104 -13.21 5.34 18.92
C GLY A 104 -14.12 6.54 18.60
N LYS A 105 -13.81 7.72 19.13
CA LYS A 105 -14.53 8.96 18.78
C LYS A 105 -13.99 9.60 17.51
N ARG A 106 -12.72 9.33 17.17
CA ARG A 106 -12.02 9.84 15.98
C ARG A 106 -11.11 8.76 15.41
N ALA A 107 -10.67 8.97 14.18
CA ALA A 107 -9.56 8.24 13.57
C ALA A 107 -8.52 9.24 13.04
N LEU A 108 -7.25 8.83 13.09
CA LEU A 108 -6.15 9.50 12.41
C LEU A 108 -5.96 8.92 11.02
N PHE A 109 -5.55 9.76 10.08
CA PHE A 109 -5.17 9.36 8.72
C PHE A 109 -3.88 10.05 8.32
N GLU A 110 -2.90 9.28 7.84
CA GLU A 110 -1.79 9.80 7.04
C GLU A 110 -2.28 9.91 5.61
N ALA A 111 -2.28 11.12 5.05
CA ALA A 111 -2.59 11.33 3.65
C ALA A 111 -1.78 12.48 3.08
N ARG A 112 -1.18 12.27 1.90
CA ARG A 112 -0.34 13.27 1.22
C ARG A 112 0.77 13.87 2.11
N GLY A 113 1.35 13.07 3.01
CA GLY A 113 2.37 13.52 3.94
C GLY A 113 1.85 14.33 5.13
N ASP A 114 0.53 14.57 5.23
CA ASP A 114 -0.10 15.23 6.36
C ASP A 114 -0.84 14.23 7.28
N VAL A 115 -1.03 14.63 8.54
CA VAL A 115 -1.85 13.90 9.51
C VAL A 115 -3.20 14.59 9.67
N PHE A 116 -4.26 13.81 9.48
CA PHE A 116 -5.65 14.25 9.65
C PHE A 116 -6.30 13.54 10.82
N SER A 117 -7.22 14.22 11.49
CA SER A 117 -8.10 13.65 12.51
C SER A 117 -9.54 13.83 12.06
N ALA A 118 -10.27 12.74 11.82
CA ALA A 118 -11.68 12.78 11.42
C ALA A 118 -12.59 12.17 12.50
N PRO A 119 -13.80 12.73 12.73
CA PRO A 119 -14.72 12.23 13.74
C PRO A 119 -15.46 10.97 13.26
N ALA A 120 -15.84 10.12 14.22
CA ALA A 120 -16.70 8.98 13.96
C ALA A 120 -18.14 9.38 13.57
N GLU A 121 -18.64 10.48 14.15
CA GLU A 121 -20.06 10.88 13.98
C GLU A 121 -20.23 12.40 13.91
N PHE A 122 -19.71 13.16 14.88
CA PHE A 122 -19.89 14.61 14.96
C PHE A 122 -18.56 15.36 15.08
N GLY A 123 -18.45 16.49 14.38
CA GLY A 123 -17.32 17.42 14.44
C GLY A 123 -16.66 17.68 13.09
N PRO A 124 -15.62 18.52 13.05
CA PRO A 124 -14.87 18.78 11.82
C PRO A 124 -13.78 17.73 11.58
N VAL A 125 -13.45 17.48 10.31
CA VAL A 125 -12.14 16.93 9.92
C VAL A 125 -11.09 18.00 10.16
N VAL A 126 -9.99 17.63 10.81
CA VAL A 126 -8.88 18.56 11.14
C VAL A 126 -7.60 18.01 10.54
N ASN A 127 -6.98 18.75 9.63
CA ASN A 127 -5.58 18.55 9.28
C ASN A 127 -4.74 19.09 10.45
N VAL A 128 -4.12 18.19 11.22
CA VAL A 128 -3.40 18.59 12.45
C VAL A 128 -2.01 19.13 12.13
N SER A 129 -1.34 18.60 11.10
CA SER A 129 0.02 19.00 10.75
C SER A 129 0.12 20.18 9.80
N ARG A 130 -0.70 20.21 8.74
CA ARG A 130 -0.81 21.29 7.75
C ARG A 130 0.54 21.66 7.13
N SER A 131 1.28 20.68 6.65
CA SER A 131 2.68 20.86 6.29
C SER A 131 2.99 20.51 4.83
N SER A 132 2.88 21.51 3.97
CA SER A 132 3.36 21.38 2.59
C SER A 132 4.88 21.21 2.57
N GLY A 133 5.37 20.13 1.96
CA GLY A 133 6.82 19.84 1.87
C GLY A 133 7.41 19.13 3.09
N VAL A 134 6.60 18.46 3.88
CA VAL A 134 7.02 17.51 4.93
C VAL A 134 6.21 16.23 4.77
N ALA A 135 6.83 15.08 5.06
CA ALA A 135 6.14 13.82 5.16
C ALA A 135 6.06 13.37 6.62
N GLU A 136 4.84 13.42 7.14
CA GLU A 136 4.46 12.82 8.40
C GLU A 136 3.85 11.44 8.18
N ARG A 137 4.37 10.44 8.89
CA ARG A 137 4.07 9.03 8.63
C ARG A 137 3.68 8.27 9.89
N TYR A 138 2.83 7.27 9.71
CA TYR A 138 2.37 6.34 10.75
C TYR A 138 1.84 7.04 12.03
N PRO A 139 0.81 7.91 11.93
CA PRO A 139 0.27 8.61 13.09
C PRO A 139 -0.44 7.66 14.06
N ARG A 140 -0.14 7.79 15.35
CA ARG A 140 -0.73 6.95 16.42
C ARG A 140 -1.10 7.80 17.63
N TRP A 141 -2.27 7.50 18.20
CA TRP A 141 -2.75 8.11 19.44
C TRP A 141 -2.12 7.45 20.65
N SER A 142 -1.73 8.23 21.66
CA SER A 142 -1.44 7.69 22.99
C SER A 142 -2.70 7.07 23.59
N PRO A 143 -2.60 5.96 24.35
CA PRO A 143 -3.76 5.32 25.00
C PRO A 143 -4.58 6.25 25.91
N ASP A 144 -3.97 7.28 26.50
CA ASP A 144 -4.67 8.28 27.32
C ASP A 144 -5.41 9.37 26.52
N GLY A 145 -5.25 9.40 25.20
CA GLY A 145 -5.92 10.34 24.32
C GLY A 145 -5.25 11.71 24.18
N LYS A 146 -4.14 11.97 24.86
CA LYS A 146 -3.58 13.33 24.96
C LYS A 146 -2.51 13.66 23.94
N THR A 147 -1.81 12.65 23.41
CA THR A 147 -0.62 12.84 22.58
C THR A 147 -0.77 12.08 21.26
N LEU A 148 -0.33 12.70 20.17
CA LEU A 148 -0.11 12.03 18.89
C LEU A 148 1.39 11.80 18.71
N ALA A 149 1.78 10.63 18.20
CA ALA A 149 3.13 10.34 17.73
C ALA A 149 3.12 9.99 16.25
N TYR A 150 4.11 10.47 15.51
CA TYR A 150 4.33 10.16 14.09
C TYR A 150 5.81 10.36 13.75
N TRP A 151 6.24 9.81 12.62
CA TRP A 151 7.54 10.10 12.04
C TRP A 151 7.44 11.36 11.20
N SER A 152 8.29 12.37 11.43
CA SER A 152 8.34 13.57 10.60
C SER A 152 9.73 13.73 10.01
N ASP A 153 9.80 14.09 8.72
CA ASP A 153 11.06 14.43 8.06
C ASP A 153 11.41 15.92 8.06
N ARG A 154 10.69 16.74 8.84
CA ARG A 154 10.89 18.20 8.90
C ARG A 154 12.34 18.59 9.24
N SER A 155 13.05 17.76 9.99
CA SER A 155 14.47 17.96 10.30
C SER A 155 15.46 17.43 9.26
N GLY A 156 14.98 16.92 8.13
CA GLY A 156 15.76 16.31 7.05
C GLY A 156 15.85 14.77 7.11
N GLU A 157 15.61 14.17 8.26
CA GLU A 157 15.51 12.73 8.49
C GLU A 157 14.21 12.39 9.22
N TYR A 158 13.75 11.14 9.12
CA TYR A 158 12.55 10.68 9.82
C TYR A 158 12.82 10.56 11.33
N GLU A 159 12.25 11.49 12.09
CA GLU A 159 12.41 11.55 13.54
C GLU A 159 11.05 11.44 14.23
N LEU A 160 11.05 10.77 15.40
CA LEU A 160 9.85 10.61 16.20
C LEU A 160 9.44 11.98 16.73
N THR A 161 8.25 12.41 16.35
CA THR A 161 7.69 13.70 16.72
C THR A 161 6.38 13.48 17.45
N VAL A 162 6.17 14.25 18.51
CA VAL A 162 4.94 14.22 19.30
C VAL A 162 4.27 15.58 19.36
N ARG A 163 2.96 15.59 19.54
CA ARG A 163 2.16 16.80 19.75
C ARG A 163 0.92 16.52 20.59
N PRO A 164 0.29 17.54 21.19
CA PRO A 164 -1.02 17.36 21.82
C PRO A 164 -2.08 16.97 20.78
N ALA A 165 -3.07 16.18 21.20
CA ALA A 165 -4.09 15.65 20.30
C ALA A 165 -5.28 16.58 20.04
N GLU A 166 -5.55 17.53 20.95
CA GLU A 166 -6.73 18.41 20.88
C GLU A 166 -6.46 19.75 20.20
N ASP A 167 -5.20 20.13 19.95
CA ASP A 167 -4.84 21.42 19.37
C ASP A 167 -3.85 21.33 18.21
N ALA A 168 -3.80 22.39 17.41
CA ALA A 168 -2.71 22.63 16.47
C ALA A 168 -1.41 23.06 17.18
N GLY A 169 -1.24 22.72 18.46
CA GLY A 169 -0.12 23.10 19.29
C GLY A 169 1.22 22.66 18.71
N THR A 170 2.29 23.27 19.22
CA THR A 170 3.64 23.07 18.70
C THR A 170 4.08 21.61 18.87
N GLU A 171 4.50 21.00 17.76
CA GLU A 171 5.13 19.69 17.76
C GLU A 171 6.49 19.71 18.47
N LYS A 172 6.90 18.55 19.00
CA LYS A 172 8.18 18.33 19.66
C LYS A 172 8.86 17.11 19.06
N LYS A 173 10.01 17.32 18.42
CA LYS A 173 10.92 16.25 18.02
C LYS A 173 11.55 15.59 19.25
N LEU A 174 11.45 14.26 19.36
CA LEU A 174 11.99 13.49 20.49
C LEU A 174 13.31 12.80 20.19
N THR A 175 13.61 12.54 18.92
CA THR A 175 14.76 11.72 18.52
C THR A 175 15.72 12.46 17.59
N SER A 176 16.88 11.84 17.36
CA SER A 176 17.89 12.26 16.40
C SER A 176 18.64 11.02 15.89
N HIS A 177 17.88 10.06 15.34
CA HIS A 177 18.40 8.78 14.87
C HIS A 177 19.23 8.87 13.59
N GLY A 178 19.09 9.95 12.81
CA GLY A 178 19.82 10.13 11.56
C GLY A 178 19.25 9.28 10.42
N ALA A 179 20.08 8.81 9.50
CA ALA A 179 19.65 8.04 8.31
C ALA A 179 18.86 6.76 8.65
N GLY A 180 17.95 6.35 7.76
CA GLY A 180 17.11 5.16 7.87
C GLY A 180 15.62 5.45 7.74
N PHE A 181 14.83 4.43 7.39
CA PHE A 181 13.38 4.51 7.47
C PHE A 181 12.89 3.89 8.78
N ARG A 182 11.73 4.34 9.29
CA ARG A 182 11.13 3.85 10.53
C ARG A 182 9.67 3.50 10.30
N TYR A 183 9.22 2.45 10.97
CA TYR A 183 7.89 1.86 10.79
C TYR A 183 6.97 2.20 11.97
N ALA A 184 5.73 1.74 11.93
CA ALA A 184 4.67 2.17 12.85
C ALA A 184 5.10 2.13 14.33
N PRO A 185 4.93 3.22 15.11
CA PRO A 185 5.20 3.21 16.54
C PRO A 185 4.04 2.58 17.33
N HIS A 186 4.35 1.73 18.31
CA HIS A 186 3.37 1.05 19.16
C HIS A 186 3.49 1.53 20.61
N TRP A 187 2.47 2.25 21.09
CA TRP A 187 2.43 2.80 22.43
C TRP A 187 2.29 1.74 23.52
N SER A 188 2.98 1.96 24.65
CA SER A 188 2.70 1.26 25.89
C SER A 188 1.37 1.74 26.51
N PRO A 189 0.60 0.87 27.20
CA PRO A 189 -0.69 1.21 27.81
C PRO A 189 -0.67 2.43 28.74
N ASP A 190 0.45 2.68 29.42
CA ASP A 190 0.64 3.84 30.30
C ASP A 190 0.90 5.17 29.55
N SER A 191 0.93 5.16 28.21
CA SER A 191 1.24 6.31 27.35
C SER A 191 2.63 6.91 27.54
N ARG A 192 3.61 6.14 28.05
CA ARG A 192 4.96 6.66 28.34
C ARG A 192 6.05 6.15 27.41
N LYS A 193 5.84 5.06 26.69
CA LYS A 193 6.85 4.46 25.81
C LYS A 193 6.24 4.14 24.45
N VAL A 194 7.09 4.11 23.43
CA VAL A 194 6.75 3.58 22.10
C VAL A 194 7.80 2.56 21.67
N ALA A 195 7.35 1.44 21.12
CA ALA A 195 8.20 0.44 20.46
C ALA A 195 8.08 0.57 18.94
N TYR A 196 9.17 0.37 18.21
CA TYR A 196 9.18 0.36 16.74
C TYR A 196 10.39 -0.40 16.20
N ILE A 197 10.34 -0.74 14.92
CA ILE A 197 11.45 -1.27 14.15
C ILE A 197 11.91 -0.26 13.09
N ASP A 198 13.18 -0.30 12.72
CA ASP A 198 13.74 0.48 11.61
C ASP A 198 14.17 -0.40 10.43
N GLN A 199 14.47 0.24 9.30
CA GLN A 199 14.93 -0.43 8.08
C GLN A 199 16.22 -1.25 8.27
N GLY A 200 17.04 -0.89 9.24
CA GLY A 200 18.23 -1.65 9.62
C GLY A 200 17.93 -2.86 10.49
N LEU A 201 16.65 -3.27 10.58
CA LEU A 201 16.15 -4.41 11.35
C LEU A 201 16.31 -4.25 12.87
N ARG A 202 16.59 -3.04 13.35
CA ARG A 202 16.83 -2.76 14.77
C ARG A 202 15.52 -2.43 15.45
N ILE A 203 15.32 -3.02 16.62
CA ILE A 203 14.11 -2.87 17.42
C ILE A 203 14.41 -1.94 18.59
N HIS A 204 13.58 -0.90 18.74
CA HIS A 204 13.80 0.18 19.70
C HIS A 204 12.60 0.39 20.60
N VAL A 205 12.87 0.92 21.79
CA VAL A 205 11.89 1.48 22.71
C VAL A 205 12.32 2.89 23.08
N THR A 206 11.45 3.88 22.85
CA THR A 206 11.66 5.28 23.24
C THR A 206 10.76 5.65 24.41
N ASP A 207 11.35 6.18 25.48
CA ASP A 207 10.64 6.83 26.58
C ASP A 207 10.23 8.24 26.15
N ILE A 208 8.93 8.51 26.10
CA ILE A 208 8.34 9.74 25.56
C ILE A 208 8.64 10.97 26.43
N PRO A 209 8.55 10.92 27.77
CA PRO A 209 8.89 12.08 28.60
C PRO A 209 10.35 12.53 28.45
N SER A 210 11.30 11.58 28.44
CA SER A 210 12.74 11.89 28.38
C SER A 210 13.31 11.98 26.96
N GLY A 211 12.65 11.38 25.97
CA GLY A 211 13.19 11.18 24.61
C GLY A 211 14.28 10.10 24.54
N LYS A 212 14.60 9.41 25.64
CA LYS A 212 15.64 8.37 25.66
C LYS A 212 15.19 7.15 24.86
N THR A 213 16.01 6.76 23.89
CA THR A 213 15.80 5.54 23.10
C THR A 213 16.76 4.44 23.54
N THR A 214 16.25 3.22 23.66
CA THR A 214 17.02 2.00 23.91
C THR A 214 16.78 1.03 22.77
N ARG A 215 17.85 0.58 22.13
CA ARG A 215 17.79 -0.57 21.22
C ARG A 215 17.65 -1.83 22.07
N ILE A 216 16.55 -2.57 21.88
CA ILE A 216 16.22 -3.74 22.70
C ILE A 216 16.55 -5.06 22.00
N ASP A 217 16.63 -5.07 20.67
CA ASP A 217 16.93 -6.25 19.85
C ASP A 217 17.28 -5.88 18.40
N GLU A 218 17.61 -6.86 17.57
CA GLU A 218 17.78 -6.76 16.10
C GLU A 218 17.42 -8.10 15.42
N SER A 219 16.77 -8.05 14.26
CA SER A 219 16.49 -9.27 13.50
C SER A 219 17.77 -9.81 12.85
N PRO A 220 18.11 -11.10 13.01
CA PRO A 220 19.28 -11.70 12.38
C PRO A 220 19.08 -11.99 10.89
N GLU A 221 17.83 -12.05 10.45
CA GLU A 221 17.46 -12.30 9.05
C GLU A 221 16.79 -11.07 8.44
N TRP A 222 17.01 -10.90 7.13
CA TRP A 222 16.42 -9.84 6.36
C TRP A 222 14.89 -9.92 6.34
N LEU A 223 14.25 -8.78 6.56
CA LEU A 223 12.82 -8.58 6.37
C LEU A 223 12.62 -7.61 5.21
N ASN A 224 11.74 -7.96 4.28
CA ASN A 224 11.36 -7.04 3.21
C ASN A 224 10.58 -5.83 3.78
N HIS A 225 10.40 -4.79 2.97
CA HIS A 225 9.66 -3.59 3.38
C HIS A 225 8.26 -3.92 3.94
N GLY A 226 7.51 -4.83 3.30
CA GLY A 226 6.20 -5.25 3.78
C GLY A 226 6.22 -5.98 5.13
N GLY A 227 7.25 -6.78 5.40
CA GLY A 227 7.43 -7.46 6.69
C GLY A 227 7.80 -6.51 7.82
N LEU A 228 8.54 -5.44 7.51
CA LEU A 228 8.84 -4.37 8.46
C LEU A 228 7.63 -3.46 8.70
N ASP A 229 6.85 -3.18 7.66
CA ASP A 229 5.59 -2.43 7.75
C ASP A 229 4.53 -3.16 8.58
N GLY A 230 4.43 -4.48 8.42
CA GLY A 230 3.58 -5.35 9.21
C GLY A 230 4.16 -5.77 10.57
N PHE A 231 5.31 -5.25 10.99
CA PHE A 231 5.95 -5.64 12.25
C PHE A 231 5.22 -5.03 13.44
N THR A 232 4.62 -5.87 14.29
CA THR A 232 3.82 -5.42 15.44
C THR A 232 4.48 -5.70 16.78
N PHE A 233 4.13 -4.88 17.77
CA PHE A 233 4.54 -5.03 19.16
C PHE A 233 3.31 -5.11 20.05
N ALA A 234 3.32 -6.06 20.98
CA ALA A 234 2.33 -6.17 22.04
C ALA A 234 2.95 -5.81 23.40
N TRP A 235 2.30 -4.90 24.10
CA TRP A 235 2.70 -4.51 25.45
C TRP A 235 1.87 -5.25 26.49
N SER A 236 2.50 -5.67 27.59
CA SER A 236 1.75 -6.13 28.75
C SER A 236 0.90 -4.98 29.33
N PRO A 237 -0.26 -5.26 29.96
CA PRO A 237 -1.15 -4.23 30.47
C PRO A 237 -0.49 -3.28 31.48
N ASP A 238 0.56 -3.73 32.20
CA ASP A 238 1.35 -2.92 33.13
C ASP A 238 2.51 -2.14 32.47
N SER A 239 2.61 -2.16 31.14
CA SER A 239 3.65 -1.46 30.35
C SER A 239 5.09 -1.88 30.67
N ARG A 240 5.28 -3.06 31.27
CA ARG A 240 6.61 -3.62 31.61
C ARG A 240 7.20 -4.45 30.50
N TRP A 241 6.42 -5.34 29.90
CA TRP A 241 6.90 -6.30 28.91
C TRP A 241 6.50 -5.85 27.50
N VAL A 242 7.41 -6.06 26.55
CA VAL A 242 7.14 -5.95 25.12
C VAL A 242 7.33 -7.32 24.49
N SER A 243 6.35 -7.75 23.69
CA SER A 243 6.43 -8.97 22.90
C SER A 243 6.34 -8.66 21.41
N TYR A 244 7.06 -9.44 20.62
CA TYR A 244 7.08 -9.39 19.15
C TYR A 244 7.58 -10.75 18.64
N SER A 245 7.39 -10.98 17.35
CA SER A 245 7.91 -12.16 16.67
C SER A 245 8.96 -11.77 15.63
N ARG A 246 10.02 -12.56 15.50
CA ARG A 246 11.00 -12.41 14.41
C ARG A 246 11.70 -13.72 14.08
N PRO A 247 12.35 -13.83 12.91
CA PRO A 247 13.14 -15.01 12.55
C PRO A 247 14.34 -15.22 13.49
N THR A 248 14.87 -16.44 13.48
CA THR A 248 15.94 -16.86 14.40
C THR A 248 17.17 -17.46 13.73
N GLY A 249 17.23 -17.46 12.40
CA GLY A 249 18.33 -18.00 11.58
C GLY A 249 17.88 -19.13 10.63
N ASP A 250 16.76 -19.78 10.96
CA ASP A 250 16.25 -20.99 10.29
C ASP A 250 14.89 -20.74 9.59
N ALA A 251 14.61 -19.50 9.18
CA ALA A 251 13.37 -19.00 8.55
C ALA A 251 12.10 -18.97 9.42
N ASN A 252 11.96 -19.84 10.43
CA ASN A 252 10.83 -19.79 11.36
C ASN A 252 10.93 -18.62 12.34
N ASN A 253 9.79 -17.99 12.63
CA ASN A 253 9.66 -16.96 13.64
C ASN A 253 9.56 -17.55 15.05
N SER A 254 10.10 -16.83 16.03
CA SER A 254 9.89 -17.10 17.45
C SER A 254 9.29 -15.89 18.16
N ILE A 255 8.57 -16.13 19.23
CA ILE A 255 8.08 -15.08 20.12
C ILE A 255 9.20 -14.65 21.07
N PHE A 256 9.42 -13.34 21.18
CA PHE A 256 10.35 -12.73 22.11
C PHE A 256 9.60 -11.93 23.18
N LEU A 257 10.21 -11.85 24.37
CA LEU A 257 9.74 -11.07 25.51
C LEU A 257 10.89 -10.21 26.03
N TYR A 258 10.70 -8.90 26.02
CA TYR A 258 11.64 -7.94 26.59
C TYR A 258 11.10 -7.31 27.86
N ASP A 259 11.82 -7.47 28.97
CA ASP A 259 11.52 -6.84 30.26
C ASP A 259 12.12 -5.43 30.29
N THR A 260 11.29 -4.38 30.14
CA THR A 260 11.77 -2.99 30.18
C THR A 260 12.28 -2.56 31.55
N LYS A 261 11.89 -3.25 32.63
CA LYS A 261 12.34 -2.94 33.99
C LYS A 261 13.76 -3.46 34.25
N ASN A 262 14.04 -4.67 33.79
CA ASN A 262 15.32 -5.36 34.01
C ASN A 262 16.26 -5.35 32.79
N SER A 263 15.82 -4.75 31.67
CA SER A 263 16.55 -4.71 30.40
C SER A 263 16.99 -6.09 29.91
N LYS A 264 16.08 -7.07 29.97
CA LYS A 264 16.36 -8.46 29.64
C LYS A 264 15.49 -8.95 28.50
N LEU A 265 16.11 -9.40 27.41
CA LEU A 265 15.47 -10.10 26.31
C LEU A 265 15.42 -11.61 26.59
N THR A 266 14.28 -12.23 26.32
CA THR A 266 14.09 -13.68 26.39
C THR A 266 13.41 -14.17 25.12
N ARG A 267 13.98 -15.21 24.50
CA ARG A 267 13.30 -15.99 23.47
C ARG A 267 12.27 -16.89 24.17
N ALA A 268 10.99 -16.61 23.96
CA ALA A 268 9.89 -17.27 24.67
C ALA A 268 9.45 -18.58 24.00
N THR A 269 9.62 -18.71 22.67
CA THR A 269 9.41 -19.96 21.93
C THR A 269 10.66 -20.38 21.15
N THR A 270 10.85 -21.69 21.00
CA THR A 270 12.07 -22.30 20.44
C THR A 270 12.26 -22.09 18.94
N GLY A 271 11.25 -21.62 18.19
CA GLY A 271 11.29 -21.48 16.73
C GLY A 271 11.25 -22.80 15.96
N TYR A 272 11.00 -23.92 16.63
CA TYR A 272 10.75 -25.20 15.97
C TYR A 272 9.52 -25.12 15.06
N LEU A 273 8.52 -24.35 15.47
CA LEU A 273 7.36 -23.95 14.68
C LEU A 273 7.46 -22.46 14.35
N ASN A 274 6.71 -22.03 13.33
CA ASN A 274 6.64 -20.62 12.97
C ASN A 274 5.59 -19.90 13.83
N ASP A 275 6.05 -19.12 14.81
CA ASP A 275 5.19 -18.41 15.78
C ASP A 275 5.18 -16.90 15.52
N THR A 276 3.99 -16.30 15.36
CA THR A 276 3.81 -14.90 14.95
C THR A 276 2.69 -14.20 15.73
N GLN A 277 2.62 -12.86 15.60
CA GLN A 277 1.51 -12.03 16.08
C GLN A 277 1.17 -12.19 17.58
N PRO A 278 2.15 -12.02 18.50
CA PRO A 278 1.87 -12.12 19.93
C PRO A 278 0.97 -10.96 20.40
N THR A 279 0.02 -11.23 21.30
CA THR A 279 -0.80 -10.21 21.98
C THR A 279 -1.09 -10.60 23.43
N PHE A 280 -0.99 -9.63 24.34
CA PHE A 280 -1.23 -9.86 25.78
C PHE A 280 -2.70 -9.71 26.12
N ASP A 281 -3.22 -10.63 26.93
CA ASP A 281 -4.50 -10.45 27.61
C ASP A 281 -4.49 -9.17 28.49
N PRO A 282 -5.52 -8.30 28.42
CA PRO A 282 -5.58 -7.08 29.25
C PRO A 282 -5.61 -7.33 30.76
N GLU A 283 -5.94 -8.55 31.21
CA GLU A 283 -5.87 -8.91 32.64
C GLU A 283 -4.49 -9.49 33.05
N GLY A 284 -3.54 -9.58 32.12
CA GLY A 284 -2.17 -10.07 32.40
C GLY A 284 -2.11 -11.55 32.77
N LYS A 285 -3.05 -12.35 32.24
CA LYS A 285 -3.10 -13.81 32.49
C LYS A 285 -2.45 -14.61 31.37
N TYR A 286 -2.60 -14.18 30.13
CA TYR A 286 -2.21 -14.95 28.94
C TYR A 286 -1.41 -14.13 27.94
N LEU A 287 -0.55 -14.83 27.17
CA LEU A 287 -0.07 -14.37 25.88
C LEU A 287 -0.73 -15.23 24.80
N PHE A 288 -1.35 -14.61 23.82
CA PHE A 288 -1.88 -15.28 22.62
C PHE A 288 -0.93 -15.07 21.45
N TYR A 289 -0.90 -16.01 20.51
CA TYR A 289 -0.13 -15.89 19.27
C TYR A 289 -0.65 -16.86 18.19
N ALA A 290 -0.28 -16.64 16.94
CA ALA A 290 -0.53 -17.52 15.82
C ALA A 290 0.67 -18.46 15.60
N SER A 291 0.44 -19.73 15.24
CA SER A 291 1.51 -20.72 15.07
C SER A 291 1.20 -21.69 13.95
N ASP A 292 2.12 -21.88 13.01
CA ASP A 292 2.00 -22.89 11.97
C ASP A 292 2.33 -24.25 12.56
N ARG A 293 1.29 -24.99 12.95
CA ARG A 293 1.43 -26.24 13.71
C ARG A 293 0.41 -27.32 13.35
N GLU A 294 -0.45 -27.05 12.37
CA GLU A 294 -1.31 -28.08 11.78
C GLU A 294 -0.62 -28.74 10.60
N PHE A 295 -0.53 -30.06 10.63
CA PHE A 295 0.05 -30.88 9.55
C PHE A 295 -1.07 -31.58 8.77
N ASP A 296 -1.80 -30.82 7.94
CA ASP A 296 -2.90 -31.31 7.08
C ASP A 296 -2.58 -31.06 5.58
N PRO A 297 -1.93 -32.00 4.89
CA PRO A 297 -1.44 -31.79 3.52
C PRO A 297 -2.53 -32.02 2.46
N VAL A 298 -2.49 -31.22 1.38
CA VAL A 298 -3.36 -31.36 0.20
C VAL A 298 -2.53 -31.77 -1.03
N TYR A 299 -3.03 -32.72 -1.81
CA TYR A 299 -2.37 -33.23 -3.03
C TYR A 299 -2.75 -32.41 -4.27
N GLY A 300 -1.75 -31.97 -5.04
CA GLY A 300 -1.94 -31.20 -6.26
C GLY A 300 -2.16 -32.06 -7.50
N SER A 301 -3.26 -31.82 -8.24
CA SER A 301 -3.62 -32.60 -9.44
C SER A 301 -2.76 -32.31 -10.68
N PHE A 302 -1.98 -31.23 -10.69
CA PHE A 302 -1.16 -30.82 -11.84
C PHE A 302 0.32 -31.14 -11.68
N ASP A 303 0.84 -31.04 -10.46
CA ASP A 303 2.26 -31.17 -10.13
C ASP A 303 2.57 -32.45 -9.34
N ASN A 304 1.55 -33.23 -8.94
CA ASN A 304 1.68 -34.48 -8.19
C ASN A 304 2.47 -34.31 -6.87
N SER A 305 2.35 -33.15 -6.23
CA SER A 305 3.05 -32.78 -4.99
C SER A 305 2.09 -32.56 -3.81
N TRP A 306 2.63 -32.46 -2.59
CA TRP A 306 1.89 -32.13 -1.37
C TRP A 306 2.17 -30.70 -0.92
N THR A 307 1.15 -30.00 -0.43
CA THR A 307 1.27 -28.67 0.18
C THR A 307 0.55 -28.61 1.51
N TYR A 308 0.99 -27.73 2.42
CA TYR A 308 0.33 -27.42 3.70
C TYR A 308 -0.25 -26.00 3.61
N PRO A 309 -1.41 -25.81 2.97
CA PRO A 309 -1.84 -24.49 2.52
C PRO A 309 -2.44 -23.60 3.62
N ASN A 310 -2.79 -24.17 4.78
CA ASN A 310 -3.49 -23.49 5.87
C ASN A 310 -3.07 -24.01 7.27
N PRO A 311 -1.78 -23.97 7.65
CA PRO A 311 -1.25 -24.66 8.83
C PRO A 311 -1.46 -23.89 10.15
N THR A 312 -1.89 -22.64 10.10
CA THR A 312 -1.88 -21.75 11.25
C THR A 312 -2.99 -22.09 12.24
N ARG A 313 -2.64 -22.18 13.52
CA ARG A 313 -3.55 -22.31 14.68
C ARG A 313 -3.35 -21.12 15.62
N ILE A 314 -4.36 -20.83 16.43
CA ILE A 314 -4.28 -19.83 17.50
C ILE A 314 -3.93 -20.51 18.81
N VAL A 315 -3.00 -19.92 19.56
CA VAL A 315 -2.41 -20.51 20.75
C VAL A 315 -2.51 -19.53 21.92
N ALA A 316 -2.71 -20.05 23.12
CA ALA A 316 -2.65 -19.29 24.36
C ALA A 316 -1.59 -19.90 25.30
N ILE A 317 -0.79 -19.06 25.96
CA ILE A 317 0.13 -19.46 27.03
C ILE A 317 -0.25 -18.72 28.31
N PRO A 318 -0.60 -19.44 29.40
CA PRO A 318 -0.63 -18.86 30.74
C PRO A 318 0.73 -18.27 31.12
N LEU A 319 0.75 -16.99 31.46
CA LEU A 319 1.97 -16.25 31.80
C LEU A 319 2.63 -16.76 33.08
N ARG A 320 1.81 -17.25 34.03
CA ARG A 320 2.25 -17.81 35.31
C ARG A 320 1.78 -19.24 35.48
N LYS A 321 2.50 -20.01 36.29
CA LYS A 321 2.20 -21.42 36.62
C LYS A 321 0.90 -21.59 37.41
N ASP A 322 0.48 -20.56 38.15
CA ASP A 322 -0.75 -20.54 38.95
C ASP A 322 -2.00 -20.13 38.15
N VAL A 323 -1.83 -19.68 36.90
CA VAL A 323 -2.93 -19.31 36.01
C VAL A 323 -3.41 -20.56 35.27
N LEU A 324 -4.68 -20.91 35.48
CA LEU A 324 -5.33 -22.02 34.76
C LEU A 324 -5.33 -21.78 33.26
N SER A 325 -5.27 -22.86 32.48
CA SER A 325 -5.51 -22.80 31.03
C SER A 325 -6.88 -22.17 30.73
N PRO A 326 -7.03 -21.36 29.65
CA PRO A 326 -8.35 -20.91 29.19
C PRO A 326 -9.28 -22.09 28.85
N LEU A 327 -8.71 -23.27 28.59
CA LEU A 327 -9.39 -24.52 28.28
C LEU A 327 -9.44 -25.51 29.45
N HIS A 328 -9.16 -25.10 30.69
CA HIS A 328 -9.25 -25.98 31.87
C HIS A 328 -10.61 -26.70 31.95
N ALA A 329 -10.63 -27.91 32.50
CA ALA A 329 -11.85 -28.69 32.61
C ALA A 329 -12.94 -27.93 33.39
N ARG A 330 -14.16 -27.89 32.85
CA ARG A 330 -15.35 -27.36 33.54
C ARG A 330 -16.06 -28.50 34.22
N ASN A 331 -16.69 -28.23 35.37
CA ASN A 331 -17.44 -29.23 36.12
C ASN A 331 -18.73 -28.61 36.65
N ASP A 332 -19.89 -29.05 36.15
CA ASP A 332 -21.22 -28.61 36.57
C ASP A 332 -21.70 -29.39 37.81
N ALA A 333 -20.82 -29.56 38.79
CA ALA A 333 -21.21 -30.17 40.05
C ALA A 333 -22.27 -29.28 40.71
N GLU A 334 -23.41 -29.87 41.09
CA GLU A 334 -24.35 -29.22 41.99
C GLU A 334 -23.65 -29.00 43.32
N SER A 335 -23.14 -27.77 43.54
CA SER A 335 -22.56 -27.40 44.82
C SER A 335 -23.69 -27.26 45.82
N GLY A 336 -23.92 -28.32 46.60
CA GLY A 336 -24.61 -28.25 47.87
C GLY A 336 -23.78 -27.46 48.88
N ASP A 337 -23.76 -26.14 48.76
CA ASP A 337 -23.22 -25.23 49.76
C ASP A 337 -24.30 -24.17 50.12
N PRO A 338 -24.78 -24.12 51.38
CA PRO A 338 -25.93 -23.33 51.77
C PRO A 338 -25.50 -21.87 51.97
N LYS A 339 -25.45 -21.09 50.90
CA LYS A 339 -25.52 -19.61 50.94
C LYS A 339 -25.65 -19.03 49.52
N LYS A 340 -26.89 -18.95 49.03
CA LYS A 340 -27.42 -17.84 48.20
C LYS A 340 -28.87 -18.15 47.80
N ASP A 341 -29.78 -17.98 48.75
CA ASP A 341 -31.15 -17.58 48.44
C ASP A 341 -31.27 -16.09 48.78
N GLU A 342 -31.08 -15.24 47.78
CA GLU A 342 -31.79 -13.95 47.74
C GLU A 342 -32.53 -13.88 46.39
N PRO A 343 -33.86 -13.79 46.40
CA PRO A 343 -34.67 -13.85 45.19
C PRO A 343 -34.57 -12.53 44.41
N LYS A 344 -34.41 -12.65 43.09
CA LYS A 344 -34.69 -11.56 42.14
C LYS A 344 -36.15 -11.14 42.31
N LYS A 345 -36.37 -9.90 42.73
CA LYS A 345 -37.67 -9.24 42.62
C LYS A 345 -37.90 -8.83 41.17
N ASP A 346 -38.81 -9.55 40.51
CA ASP A 346 -39.56 -9.07 39.37
C ASP A 346 -40.58 -8.01 39.81
N GLU A 347 -40.66 -6.89 39.10
CA GLU A 347 -41.82 -5.98 39.07
C GLU A 347 -41.77 -5.12 37.78
N PRO A 348 -42.90 -4.57 37.29
CA PRO A 348 -43.50 -5.03 36.04
C PRO A 348 -43.52 -3.98 34.91
N LYS A 349 -43.76 -4.45 33.68
CA LYS A 349 -44.17 -3.64 32.53
C LYS A 349 -45.49 -2.90 32.84
N LYS A 350 -45.51 -1.59 32.61
CA LYS A 350 -46.74 -0.81 32.41
C LYS A 350 -46.70 -0.15 31.03
N ASP A 351 -47.58 -0.62 30.16
CA ASP A 351 -48.14 0.14 29.05
C ASP A 351 -49.05 1.24 29.62
N ASP A 352 -49.00 2.44 29.05
CA ASP A 352 -50.22 3.23 28.87
C ASP A 352 -50.07 4.31 27.78
N ALA A 353 -51.15 4.48 27.05
CA ALA A 353 -51.28 5.27 25.84
C ALA A 353 -51.72 6.73 26.09
N LYS A 354 -51.22 7.64 25.23
CA LYS A 354 -51.80 8.89 24.67
C LYS A 354 -52.82 9.71 25.49
N ARG A 355 -52.47 10.98 25.78
CA ARG A 355 -53.11 12.24 25.23
C ARG A 355 -52.37 13.53 25.68
N PRO A 356 -52.61 14.71 25.07
CA PRO A 356 -51.57 15.65 24.60
C PRO A 356 -51.32 16.88 25.51
N PRO A 357 -50.31 17.73 25.23
CA PRO A 357 -49.89 18.83 26.11
C PRO A 357 -50.65 20.14 25.82
N PRO A 358 -50.66 21.10 26.75
CA PRO A 358 -50.81 22.51 26.42
C PRO A 358 -49.46 23.22 26.38
N ASP A 359 -49.33 24.06 25.36
CA ASP A 359 -48.20 24.94 25.06
C ASP A 359 -47.73 25.79 26.24
N LYS A 360 -46.41 26.01 26.32
CA LYS A 360 -45.80 27.35 26.47
C LYS A 360 -44.31 27.32 26.12
N ASP A 361 -43.98 28.24 25.22
CA ASP A 361 -42.73 28.52 24.53
C ASP A 361 -41.64 29.17 25.43
N PRO A 362 -40.41 29.45 24.94
CA PRO A 362 -39.18 28.99 25.57
C PRO A 362 -38.33 30.12 26.17
N ALA A 363 -37.43 29.76 27.10
CA ALA A 363 -36.33 30.62 27.52
C ALA A 363 -35.00 29.86 27.42
N VAL A 364 -34.18 30.34 26.49
CA VAL A 364 -32.80 29.95 26.20
C VAL A 364 -31.92 30.13 27.43
N LYS A 365 -31.19 29.08 27.84
CA LYS A 365 -29.90 29.23 28.54
C LYS A 365 -28.89 28.21 28.02
N ALA A 366 -27.91 28.76 27.31
CA ALA A 366 -26.65 28.11 27.00
C ALA A 366 -25.94 27.72 28.30
N GLY A 367 -25.64 26.44 28.44
CA GLY A 367 -24.79 25.88 29.48
C GLY A 367 -23.86 24.88 28.83
N VAL A 368 -22.61 25.30 28.63
CA VAL A 368 -21.49 24.44 28.26
C VAL A 368 -21.35 23.38 29.35
N GLN A 369 -21.59 22.12 29.00
CA GLN A 369 -21.33 20.98 29.86
C GLN A 369 -19.82 20.68 29.80
N PRO A 370 -19.08 20.70 30.93
CA PRO A 370 -17.69 20.30 30.93
C PRO A 370 -17.55 18.82 30.54
N PRO A 371 -16.42 18.41 29.93
CA PRO A 371 -16.18 17.00 29.60
C PRO A 371 -16.22 16.13 30.87
N PRO A 372 -16.68 14.87 30.76
CA PRO A 372 -16.72 13.96 31.90
C PRO A 372 -15.32 13.79 32.48
N ALA A 373 -15.22 13.95 33.80
CA ALA A 373 -13.99 13.78 34.57
C ALA A 373 -13.41 12.38 34.32
N ALA A 374 -12.09 12.31 34.13
CA ALA A 374 -11.34 11.08 33.98
C ALA A 374 -11.66 10.10 35.13
N GLU A 375 -12.19 8.92 34.78
CA GLU A 375 -12.20 7.79 35.70
C GLU A 375 -10.75 7.52 36.15
N LYS A 376 -10.55 7.35 37.46
CA LYS A 376 -9.24 6.95 38.01
C LYS A 376 -8.80 5.65 37.31
N PRO A 377 -7.53 5.54 36.86
CA PRO A 377 -7.03 4.29 36.28
C PRO A 377 -7.24 3.16 37.28
N ALA A 378 -7.85 2.07 36.83
CA ALA A 378 -7.86 0.83 37.60
C ALA A 378 -6.41 0.46 37.92
N GLU A 379 -6.13 0.12 39.18
CA GLU A 379 -4.79 -0.25 39.63
C GLU A 379 -4.34 -1.50 38.85
N VAL A 380 -3.46 -1.30 37.86
CA VAL A 380 -2.98 -2.38 37.01
C VAL A 380 -2.03 -3.24 37.83
N LYS A 381 -2.41 -4.50 38.08
CA LYS A 381 -1.55 -5.47 38.75
C LYS A 381 -0.29 -5.68 37.91
N SER A 382 0.87 -5.75 38.55
CA SER A 382 2.12 -6.06 37.84
C SER A 382 2.00 -7.42 37.14
N VAL A 383 2.50 -7.48 35.91
CA VAL A 383 2.52 -8.69 35.09
C VAL A 383 3.84 -9.41 35.34
N ASP A 384 3.76 -10.46 36.15
CA ASP A 384 4.85 -11.42 36.32
C ASP A 384 4.69 -12.58 35.34
N ILE A 385 5.83 -13.03 34.78
CA ILE A 385 5.90 -14.10 33.79
C ILE A 385 6.87 -15.18 34.28
N ASP A 386 6.40 -16.41 34.42
CA ASP A 386 7.22 -17.57 34.73
C ASP A 386 7.91 -18.09 33.46
N LEU A 387 9.15 -17.67 33.20
CA LEU A 387 9.86 -18.04 31.96
C LEU A 387 10.24 -19.53 31.89
N ASP A 388 10.42 -20.18 33.04
CA ASP A 388 10.70 -21.61 33.12
C ASP A 388 9.51 -22.44 32.59
N GLY A 389 9.76 -23.28 31.59
CA GLY A 389 8.75 -24.07 30.91
C GLY A 389 7.68 -23.25 30.17
N PHE A 390 7.99 -22.02 29.75
CA PHE A 390 7.02 -21.10 29.12
C PHE A 390 6.28 -21.72 27.93
N GLU A 391 7.03 -22.19 26.93
CA GLU A 391 6.46 -22.79 25.72
C GLU A 391 5.69 -24.08 25.99
N ALA A 392 6.11 -24.87 26.98
CA ALA A 392 5.45 -26.11 27.37
C ALA A 392 4.05 -25.89 27.97
N ARG A 393 3.70 -24.67 28.39
CA ARG A 393 2.35 -24.31 28.87
C ARG A 393 1.37 -23.94 27.75
N ALA A 394 1.82 -23.93 26.49
CA ALA A 394 0.98 -23.58 25.36
C ALA A 394 -0.22 -24.50 25.20
N VAL A 395 -1.40 -23.91 24.98
CA VAL A 395 -2.63 -24.62 24.62
C VAL A 395 -3.16 -24.08 23.29
N VAL A 396 -3.51 -25.00 22.39
CA VAL A 396 -4.13 -24.65 21.11
C VAL A 396 -5.61 -24.33 21.36
N LEU A 397 -6.06 -23.16 20.90
CA LEU A 397 -7.46 -22.75 21.03
C LEU A 397 -8.35 -23.52 20.02
N PRO A 398 -9.65 -23.68 20.32
CA PRO A 398 -10.61 -24.42 19.48
C PRO A 398 -10.75 -23.99 18.01
N PRO A 399 -10.53 -22.71 17.59
CA PRO A 399 -10.64 -22.36 16.18
C PRO A 399 -9.84 -23.33 15.27
N PRO A 400 -10.42 -23.74 14.12
CA PRO A 400 -9.78 -24.69 13.18
C PRO A 400 -8.43 -24.18 12.66
N ALA A 401 -7.67 -25.01 11.95
CA ALA A 401 -6.49 -24.50 11.24
C ALA A 401 -6.92 -23.66 10.03
N GLY A 402 -6.18 -22.59 9.73
CA GLY A 402 -6.56 -21.60 8.72
C GLY A 402 -5.45 -20.61 8.44
N ASN A 403 -5.83 -19.46 7.88
CA ASN A 403 -4.96 -18.30 7.72
C ASN A 403 -5.52 -17.17 8.59
N TYR A 404 -4.70 -16.62 9.48
CA TYR A 404 -5.12 -15.64 10.48
C TYR A 404 -4.25 -14.39 10.46
N SER A 405 -4.86 -13.22 10.66
CA SER A 405 -4.14 -11.96 10.81
C SER A 405 -4.79 -11.06 11.86
N GLY A 406 -4.03 -10.08 12.38
CA GLY A 406 -4.52 -9.04 13.27
C GLY A 406 -4.99 -9.59 14.62
N LEU A 407 -4.19 -10.41 15.30
CA LEU A 407 -4.54 -10.90 16.63
C LEU A 407 -4.50 -9.77 17.66
N GLU A 408 -5.63 -9.49 18.31
CA GLU A 408 -5.74 -8.48 19.37
C GLU A 408 -6.61 -8.98 20.53
N ALA A 409 -6.08 -8.98 21.75
CA ALA A 409 -6.82 -9.42 22.93
C ALA A 409 -7.56 -8.25 23.60
N ILE A 410 -8.85 -8.46 23.88
CA ILE A 410 -9.65 -7.58 24.75
C ILE A 410 -10.12 -8.38 25.96
N LYS A 411 -10.77 -7.73 26.92
CA LYS A 411 -11.24 -8.40 28.14
C LYS A 411 -12.11 -9.62 27.82
N GLY A 412 -11.62 -10.82 28.14
CA GLY A 412 -12.32 -12.09 27.98
C GLY A 412 -12.43 -12.62 26.54
N LYS A 413 -11.90 -11.92 25.54
CA LYS A 413 -12.05 -12.28 24.12
C LYS A 413 -10.76 -12.04 23.35
N LEU A 414 -10.51 -12.86 22.33
CA LEU A 414 -9.42 -12.68 21.38
C LEU A 414 -10.01 -12.36 20.00
N LEU A 415 -9.76 -11.16 19.48
CA LEU A 415 -10.13 -10.76 18.12
C LEU A 415 -9.06 -11.19 17.13
N TYR A 416 -9.50 -11.53 15.92
CA TYR A 416 -8.63 -11.79 14.77
C TYR A 416 -9.44 -11.74 13.48
N GLN A 417 -8.73 -11.59 12.37
CA GLN A 417 -9.30 -11.68 11.04
C GLN A 417 -8.98 -13.04 10.43
N ARG A 418 -10.00 -13.68 9.85
CA ARG A 418 -9.78 -14.85 8.99
C ARG A 418 -9.43 -14.38 7.59
N GLN A 419 -8.34 -14.91 7.06
CA GLN A 419 -7.99 -14.76 5.66
C GLN A 419 -8.59 -15.91 4.84
N PRO A 420 -8.84 -15.72 3.53
CA PRO A 420 -9.39 -16.77 2.70
C PRO A 420 -8.47 -17.98 2.72
N ARG A 421 -9.04 -19.17 2.76
CA ARG A 421 -8.23 -20.39 2.71
C ARG A 421 -7.50 -20.47 1.37
N THR A 422 -6.20 -20.74 1.42
CA THR A 422 -5.38 -20.95 0.23
C THR A 422 -5.95 -22.12 -0.56
N GLY A 423 -6.26 -21.89 -1.85
CA GLY A 423 -6.88 -22.89 -2.74
C GLY A 423 -8.42 -22.91 -2.73
N SER A 424 -9.09 -22.03 -1.98
CA SER A 424 -10.55 -21.90 -1.98
C SER A 424 -11.04 -20.77 -2.89
N ALA A 425 -12.35 -20.75 -3.20
CA ALA A 425 -13.02 -19.64 -3.88
C ALA A 425 -13.47 -18.51 -2.93
N GLU A 426 -13.13 -18.61 -1.64
CA GLU A 426 -13.48 -17.59 -0.65
C GLU A 426 -12.77 -16.27 -0.96
N THR A 427 -13.49 -15.17 -0.83
CA THR A 427 -12.92 -13.82 -1.01
C THR A 427 -13.05 -12.97 0.24
N LYS A 428 -14.02 -13.32 1.11
CA LYS A 428 -14.34 -12.55 2.32
C LYS A 428 -13.29 -12.77 3.40
N ARG A 429 -13.09 -11.73 4.20
CA ARG A 429 -12.11 -11.71 5.30
C ARG A 429 -12.78 -11.30 6.61
N PRO A 430 -13.58 -12.18 7.23
CA PRO A 430 -14.38 -11.80 8.38
C PRO A 430 -13.51 -11.47 9.60
N ILE A 431 -13.94 -10.47 10.35
CA ILE A 431 -13.42 -10.18 11.70
C ILE A 431 -14.28 -10.96 12.69
N VAL A 432 -13.61 -11.76 13.51
CA VAL A 432 -14.23 -12.63 14.51
C VAL A 432 -13.62 -12.37 15.88
N PHE A 433 -14.29 -12.82 16.94
CA PHE A 433 -13.61 -13.04 18.22
C PHE A 433 -13.84 -14.46 18.71
N PHE A 434 -12.87 -14.99 19.45
CA PHE A 434 -13.03 -16.17 20.28
C PHE A 434 -13.33 -15.75 21.72
N ASP A 435 -14.49 -16.15 22.25
CA ASP A 435 -14.87 -15.90 23.64
C ASP A 435 -14.25 -16.97 24.55
N LEU A 436 -13.41 -16.56 25.50
CA LEU A 436 -12.70 -17.50 26.39
C LEU A 436 -13.65 -18.20 27.37
N THR A 437 -14.78 -17.56 27.71
CA THR A 437 -15.78 -18.08 28.66
C THR A 437 -16.77 -19.00 27.96
N GLU A 438 -17.20 -18.70 26.75
CA GLU A 438 -18.10 -19.60 26.01
C GLU A 438 -17.31 -20.70 25.28
N ARG A 439 -16.04 -20.44 24.94
CA ARG A 439 -15.19 -21.26 24.05
C ARG A 439 -15.75 -21.34 22.63
N GLU A 440 -16.36 -20.26 22.18
CA GLU A 440 -16.97 -20.15 20.86
C GLU A 440 -16.38 -18.99 20.07
N GLU A 441 -16.26 -19.20 18.76
CA GLU A 441 -15.95 -18.13 17.81
C GLU A 441 -17.25 -17.46 17.35
N LYS A 442 -17.27 -16.12 17.34
CA LYS A 442 -18.41 -15.33 16.87
C LYS A 442 -17.97 -14.29 15.85
N THR A 443 -18.71 -14.18 14.76
CA THR A 443 -18.46 -13.18 13.71
C THR A 443 -18.92 -11.80 14.13
N VAL A 444 -17.97 -10.86 14.18
CA VAL A 444 -18.23 -9.44 14.39
C VAL A 444 -18.63 -8.80 13.07
N LEU A 445 -17.82 -8.97 12.02
CA LEU A 445 -18.08 -8.39 10.69
C LEU A 445 -17.74 -9.40 9.60
N GLU A 446 -18.63 -9.56 8.63
CA GLU A 446 -18.54 -10.58 7.57
C GLU A 446 -17.39 -10.35 6.58
N ASP A 447 -16.94 -9.12 6.39
CA ASP A 447 -15.87 -8.79 5.45
C ASP A 447 -15.18 -7.46 5.80
N ALA A 448 -13.85 -7.41 5.70
CA ALA A 448 -13.02 -6.26 6.02
C ALA A 448 -11.64 -6.34 5.35
N GLY A 449 -10.97 -5.21 5.20
CA GLY A 449 -9.55 -5.16 4.82
C GLY A 449 -8.59 -5.32 6.01
N GLY A 450 -9.03 -4.95 7.21
CA GLY A 450 -8.27 -5.01 8.46
C GLY A 450 -8.96 -4.19 9.56
N PHE A 451 -8.41 -4.21 10.77
CA PHE A 451 -8.94 -3.46 11.90
C PHE A 451 -7.87 -2.98 12.88
N ASP A 452 -8.22 -1.97 13.69
CA ASP A 452 -7.41 -1.42 14.79
C ASP A 452 -8.32 -1.22 16.01
N VAL A 453 -7.94 -1.75 17.17
CA VAL A 453 -8.79 -1.80 18.38
C VAL A 453 -8.55 -0.59 19.26
N THR A 454 -9.62 -0.03 19.84
CA THR A 454 -9.51 1.08 20.77
C THR A 454 -8.79 0.67 22.05
N ALA A 455 -8.06 1.59 22.69
CA ALA A 455 -7.32 1.29 23.92
C ALA A 455 -8.22 0.78 25.07
N ASP A 456 -9.50 1.18 25.09
CA ASP A 456 -10.48 0.66 26.04
C ASP A 456 -11.08 -0.72 25.67
N GLY A 457 -10.72 -1.27 24.50
CA GLY A 457 -11.16 -2.58 24.00
C GLY A 457 -12.63 -2.67 23.63
N LYS A 458 -13.35 -1.54 23.47
CA LYS A 458 -14.80 -1.53 23.24
C LYS A 458 -15.18 -1.40 21.76
N LYS A 459 -14.35 -0.74 20.97
CA LYS A 459 -14.60 -0.44 19.56
C LYS A 459 -13.39 -0.81 18.70
N MET A 460 -13.61 -0.82 17.40
CA MET A 460 -12.55 -0.99 16.41
C MET A 460 -12.77 -0.08 15.22
N LEU A 461 -11.70 0.49 14.69
CA LEU A 461 -11.67 1.05 13.35
C LEU A 461 -11.55 -0.10 12.35
N VAL A 462 -12.37 -0.09 11.31
CA VAL A 462 -12.34 -1.09 10.23
C VAL A 462 -12.12 -0.37 8.91
N ALA A 463 -11.22 -0.90 8.08
CA ALA A 463 -11.04 -0.46 6.71
C ALA A 463 -11.72 -1.45 5.74
N PHE A 464 -12.44 -0.97 4.73
CA PHE A 464 -13.01 -1.80 3.67
C PHE A 464 -13.15 -1.00 2.37
N GLN A 465 -12.54 -1.48 1.28
CA GLN A 465 -12.61 -0.87 -0.06
C GLN A 465 -12.32 0.65 -0.07
N GLY A 466 -11.26 1.07 0.65
CA GLY A 466 -10.86 2.48 0.75
C GLY A 466 -11.74 3.34 1.67
N ARG A 467 -12.69 2.74 2.39
CA ARG A 467 -13.56 3.43 3.36
C ARG A 467 -13.25 2.95 4.77
N TYR A 468 -13.58 3.79 5.75
CA TYR A 468 -13.29 3.52 7.16
C TYR A 468 -14.55 3.69 8.00
N ALA A 469 -14.75 2.85 9.01
CA ALA A 469 -15.85 2.96 9.96
C ALA A 469 -15.38 2.57 11.36
N ILE A 470 -15.94 3.18 12.40
CA ILE A 470 -15.70 2.76 13.79
C ILE A 470 -16.93 2.03 14.29
N LEU A 471 -16.75 0.77 14.70
CA LEU A 471 -17.81 -0.14 15.11
C LEU A 471 -17.60 -0.60 16.55
N ASP A 472 -18.68 -0.91 17.24
CA ASP A 472 -18.61 -1.62 18.53
C ASP A 472 -18.19 -3.07 18.30
N ILE A 473 -17.45 -3.65 19.24
CA ILE A 473 -17.09 -5.07 19.21
C ILE A 473 -18.25 -5.91 19.76
N LYS A 474 -19.29 -6.11 18.94
CA LYS A 474 -20.48 -6.93 19.23
C LYS A 474 -20.85 -7.78 18.02
N THR A 475 -21.72 -8.77 18.17
CA THR A 475 -22.04 -9.70 17.06
C THR A 475 -23.55 -9.75 16.79
N PRO A 476 -23.99 -9.71 15.51
CA PRO A 476 -23.25 -9.32 14.31
C PRO A 476 -23.19 -7.79 14.13
N GLN A 477 -22.23 -7.29 13.37
CA GLN A 477 -22.15 -5.91 12.88
C GLN A 477 -22.24 -5.85 11.35
N LYS A 478 -22.55 -4.64 10.85
CA LYS A 478 -22.49 -4.29 9.43
C LYS A 478 -21.52 -3.13 9.27
N PHE A 479 -20.90 -3.02 8.10
CA PHE A 479 -20.13 -1.84 7.74
C PHE A 479 -21.12 -0.69 7.46
N GLU A 480 -21.39 0.11 8.48
CA GLU A 480 -22.30 1.25 8.43
C GLU A 480 -21.61 2.51 8.97
N LYS A 481 -22.18 3.68 8.67
CA LYS A 481 -21.67 4.99 9.14
C LYS A 481 -20.17 5.18 8.85
N PRO A 482 -19.76 5.12 7.58
CA PRO A 482 -18.39 5.40 7.18
C PRO A 482 -17.97 6.81 7.65
N ILE A 483 -16.73 6.92 8.11
CA ILE A 483 -16.08 8.20 8.40
C ILE A 483 -15.99 9.00 7.10
N THR A 484 -16.38 10.27 7.15
CA THR A 484 -16.24 11.19 6.01
C THR A 484 -14.77 11.58 5.84
N THR A 485 -14.09 10.95 4.88
CA THR A 485 -12.72 11.31 4.48
C THR A 485 -12.71 12.36 3.36
N ALA A 486 -13.81 12.55 2.64
CA ALA A 486 -13.90 13.51 1.51
C ALA A 486 -13.60 14.98 1.89
N ASP A 487 -13.70 15.33 3.18
CA ASP A 487 -13.38 16.66 3.70
C ASP A 487 -11.89 16.81 4.08
N MET A 488 -11.07 15.78 3.86
CA MET A 488 -9.62 15.84 4.05
C MET A 488 -8.98 16.66 2.94
N GLU A 489 -8.51 17.84 3.32
CA GLU A 489 -7.87 18.81 2.43
C GLU A 489 -6.50 19.23 2.97
N ALA A 490 -5.48 19.17 2.12
CA ALA A 490 -4.11 19.57 2.42
C ALA A 490 -3.77 20.88 1.68
N PRO A 491 -3.05 21.82 2.31
CA PRO A 491 -2.40 22.90 1.59
C PRO A 491 -1.26 22.32 0.74
N VAL A 492 -1.20 22.75 -0.52
CA VAL A 492 -0.18 22.34 -1.48
C VAL A 492 0.56 23.57 -1.96
N GLU A 493 1.83 23.65 -1.58
CA GLU A 493 2.85 24.50 -2.18
C GLU A 493 3.72 23.62 -3.08
N PRO A 494 3.49 23.61 -4.41
CA PRO A 494 4.08 22.62 -5.31
C PRO A 494 5.61 22.54 -5.20
N ARG A 495 6.31 23.67 -5.10
CA ARG A 495 7.78 23.69 -5.02
C ARG A 495 8.31 23.11 -3.72
N ALA A 496 7.62 23.31 -2.60
CA ALA A 496 8.01 22.70 -1.33
C ALA A 496 7.79 21.18 -1.37
N GLU A 497 6.64 20.73 -1.86
CA GLU A 497 6.36 19.30 -2.03
C GLU A 497 7.39 18.63 -2.95
N TRP A 498 7.71 19.22 -4.10
CA TRP A 498 8.65 18.60 -5.05
C TRP A 498 10.06 18.45 -4.48
N LYS A 499 10.51 19.42 -3.67
CA LYS A 499 11.79 19.33 -2.96
C LYS A 499 11.78 18.22 -1.90
N GLN A 500 10.67 18.07 -1.18
CA GLN A 500 10.49 17.00 -0.21
C GLN A 500 10.45 15.64 -0.91
N MET A 501 9.67 15.49 -1.98
CA MET A 501 9.57 14.26 -2.77
C MET A 501 10.93 13.83 -3.32
N PHE A 502 11.70 14.76 -3.89
CA PHE A 502 13.06 14.48 -4.35
C PHE A 502 13.99 14.06 -3.21
N SER A 503 13.82 14.68 -2.03
CA SER A 503 14.57 14.31 -0.82
C SER A 503 14.18 12.93 -0.28
N ASP A 504 12.90 12.53 -0.38
CA ASP A 504 12.44 11.17 -0.10
C ASP A 504 13.11 10.16 -1.02
N VAL A 505 13.12 10.42 -2.33
CA VAL A 505 13.80 9.55 -3.30
C VAL A 505 15.28 9.40 -2.95
N TYR A 506 15.98 10.51 -2.70
CA TYR A 506 17.39 10.46 -2.27
C TYR A 506 17.58 9.55 -1.05
N ARG A 507 16.74 9.68 -0.02
CA ARG A 507 16.83 8.89 1.21
C ARG A 507 16.49 7.43 0.98
N PHE A 508 15.48 7.12 0.16
CA PHE A 508 15.13 5.74 -0.14
C PHE A 508 16.29 5.00 -0.82
N TYR A 509 16.93 5.61 -1.81
CA TYR A 509 18.14 5.01 -2.39
C TYR A 509 19.29 4.96 -1.40
N ARG A 510 19.56 6.05 -0.66
CA ARG A 510 20.62 6.07 0.35
C ARG A 510 20.47 4.95 1.37
N ASP A 511 19.24 4.68 1.81
CA ASP A 511 18.95 3.80 2.93
C ASP A 511 18.66 2.35 2.49
N TYR A 512 18.08 2.12 1.31
CA TYR A 512 17.66 0.79 0.84
C TYR A 512 18.42 0.24 -0.38
N PHE A 513 19.25 1.04 -1.05
CA PHE A 513 19.99 0.53 -2.20
C PHE A 513 20.97 -0.57 -1.77
N TYR A 514 21.06 -1.64 -2.57
CA TYR A 514 21.76 -2.86 -2.16
C TYR A 514 23.27 -2.67 -2.02
N ASP A 515 23.86 -1.74 -2.77
CA ASP A 515 25.24 -1.35 -2.65
C ASP A 515 25.35 -0.04 -1.86
N ALA A 516 25.84 -0.11 -0.63
CA ALA A 516 26.07 1.07 0.21
C ALA A 516 27.05 2.08 -0.42
N GLY A 517 27.90 1.64 -1.36
CA GLY A 517 28.80 2.50 -2.13
C GLY A 517 28.14 3.22 -3.30
N MET A 518 26.84 3.00 -3.57
CA MET A 518 26.08 3.63 -4.67
C MET A 518 26.75 3.41 -6.04
N HIS A 519 27.39 2.26 -6.24
CA HIS A 519 28.23 1.96 -7.41
C HIS A 519 29.36 2.97 -7.67
N GLY A 520 29.85 3.62 -6.61
CA GLY A 520 30.90 4.64 -6.69
C GLY A 520 30.40 6.05 -7.01
N VAL A 521 29.10 6.24 -7.16
CA VAL A 521 28.49 7.56 -7.37
C VAL A 521 28.54 8.36 -6.07
N ASP A 522 29.05 9.59 -6.12
CA ASP A 522 28.88 10.55 -5.01
C ASP A 522 27.41 10.98 -4.93
N TRP A 523 26.62 10.19 -4.22
CA TRP A 523 25.18 10.37 -4.15
C TRP A 523 24.77 11.71 -3.54
N THR A 524 25.61 12.29 -2.66
CA THR A 524 25.35 13.60 -2.08
C THR A 524 25.58 14.71 -3.10
N ALA A 525 26.67 14.66 -3.85
CA ALA A 525 26.93 15.62 -4.92
C ALA A 525 25.88 15.50 -6.04
N THR A 526 25.50 14.27 -6.42
CA THR A 526 24.45 14.01 -7.40
C THR A 526 23.10 14.58 -6.94
N LYS A 527 22.71 14.38 -5.68
CA LYS A 527 21.52 15.03 -5.10
C LYS A 527 21.55 16.54 -5.30
N GLN A 528 22.67 17.19 -4.97
CA GLN A 528 22.80 18.65 -5.09
C GLN A 528 22.71 19.12 -6.54
N ARG A 529 23.33 18.38 -7.47
CA ARG A 529 23.29 18.69 -8.91
C ARG A 529 21.86 18.64 -9.46
N TYR A 530 21.14 17.56 -9.21
CA TYR A 530 19.78 17.36 -9.74
C TYR A 530 18.72 18.19 -8.99
N ALA A 531 18.88 18.45 -7.69
CA ALA A 531 17.96 19.31 -6.94
C ALA A 531 17.87 20.73 -7.49
N ARG A 532 18.94 21.26 -8.12
CA ARG A 532 18.91 22.58 -8.78
C ARG A 532 17.96 22.62 -9.97
N LEU A 533 17.78 21.50 -10.68
CA LEU A 533 16.86 21.43 -11.82
C LEU A 533 15.39 21.60 -11.39
N LEU A 534 15.07 21.33 -10.12
CA LEU A 534 13.72 21.57 -9.58
C LEU A 534 13.34 23.06 -9.54
N GLU A 535 14.32 23.97 -9.60
CA GLU A 535 14.05 25.41 -9.68
C GLU A 535 13.40 25.77 -11.02
N ASP A 536 13.76 25.06 -12.09
CA ASP A 536 13.23 25.25 -13.44
C ASP A 536 11.94 24.43 -13.69
N ALA A 537 11.63 23.45 -12.84
CA ALA A 537 10.40 22.66 -12.95
C ALA A 537 9.15 23.52 -12.76
N VAL A 538 8.14 23.34 -13.63
CA VAL A 538 6.85 24.02 -13.55
C VAL A 538 5.66 23.06 -13.51
N THR A 539 5.87 21.77 -13.78
CA THR A 539 4.85 20.73 -13.71
C THR A 539 5.34 19.51 -12.94
N ARG A 540 4.39 18.66 -12.51
CA ARG A 540 4.73 17.36 -11.92
C ARG A 540 5.45 16.43 -12.91
N TRP A 541 5.27 16.61 -14.22
CA TRP A 541 6.00 15.89 -15.26
C TRP A 541 7.50 16.21 -15.26
N ASP A 542 7.85 17.49 -15.07
CA ASP A 542 9.26 17.92 -15.00
C ASP A 542 9.98 17.29 -13.80
N VAL A 543 9.30 17.24 -12.65
CA VAL A 543 9.82 16.62 -11.43
C VAL A 543 10.01 15.11 -11.62
N ASP A 544 9.07 14.45 -12.29
CA ASP A 544 9.16 13.02 -12.63
C ASP A 544 10.37 12.75 -13.54
N PHE A 545 10.57 13.59 -14.55
CA PHE A 545 11.74 13.49 -15.43
C PHE A 545 13.04 13.69 -14.64
N ILE A 546 13.14 14.73 -13.80
CA ILE A 546 14.32 14.99 -12.98
C ILE A 546 14.61 13.84 -12.01
N ILE A 547 13.58 13.28 -11.38
CA ILE A 547 13.72 12.09 -10.52
C ILE A 547 14.22 10.89 -11.34
N GLY A 548 13.68 10.67 -12.53
CA GLY A 548 14.11 9.60 -13.43
C GLY A 548 15.58 9.69 -13.81
N GLU A 549 16.04 10.87 -14.23
CA GLU A 549 17.46 11.10 -14.53
C GLU A 549 18.34 10.93 -13.28
N PHE A 550 17.88 11.44 -12.14
CA PHE A 550 18.58 11.35 -10.86
C PHE A 550 18.80 9.91 -10.39
N ILE A 551 17.77 9.06 -10.44
CA ILE A 551 17.89 7.65 -10.03
C ILE A 551 18.61 6.80 -11.08
N GLY A 552 18.62 7.24 -12.35
CA GLY A 552 19.36 6.62 -13.44
C GLY A 552 20.87 6.64 -13.23
N GLU A 553 21.39 7.65 -12.53
CA GLU A 553 22.82 7.81 -12.21
C GLU A 553 23.42 6.60 -11.47
N LEU A 554 22.60 5.82 -10.77
CA LEU A 554 23.05 4.62 -10.04
C LEU A 554 23.37 3.44 -10.96
N ASN A 555 23.12 3.52 -12.27
CA ASN A 555 23.43 2.45 -13.25
C ASN A 555 22.89 1.07 -12.83
N ALA A 556 21.69 1.05 -12.24
CA ALA A 556 21.05 -0.15 -11.74
C ALA A 556 19.71 -0.38 -12.44
N SER A 557 19.37 -1.65 -12.66
CA SER A 557 18.01 -2.02 -13.07
C SER A 557 17.01 -1.79 -11.93
N HIS A 558 15.72 -1.76 -12.25
CA HIS A 558 14.63 -1.59 -11.26
C HIS A 558 14.64 -0.27 -10.48
N THR A 559 15.32 0.74 -11.03
CA THR A 559 15.26 2.14 -10.58
C THR A 559 14.04 2.85 -11.19
N TYR A 560 12.84 2.44 -10.78
CA TYR A 560 11.61 2.94 -11.37
C TYR A 560 11.05 4.17 -10.65
N TYR A 561 10.32 5.01 -11.40
CA TYR A 561 9.43 6.03 -10.86
C TYR A 561 8.07 5.95 -11.57
N GLY A 562 7.00 6.43 -10.94
CA GLY A 562 5.68 6.42 -11.55
C GLY A 562 4.60 7.09 -10.69
N GLY A 563 3.42 7.30 -11.27
CA GLY A 563 2.27 7.88 -10.59
C GLY A 563 2.36 9.39 -10.34
N GLY A 564 1.66 9.85 -9.29
CA GLY A 564 1.60 11.26 -8.88
C GLY A 564 0.53 12.09 -9.60
N ASP A 565 0.36 13.33 -9.11
CA ASP A 565 -0.67 14.28 -9.57
C ASP A 565 -0.31 14.92 -10.91
N LYS A 566 -0.28 14.10 -11.96
CA LYS A 566 -0.01 14.55 -13.32
C LYS A 566 -1.30 14.97 -14.00
N GLU A 567 -1.23 16.01 -14.81
CA GLU A 567 -2.29 16.34 -15.75
C GLU A 567 -2.41 15.20 -16.77
N GLN A 568 -3.55 14.52 -16.78
CA GLN A 568 -3.84 13.43 -17.69
C GLN A 568 -5.18 13.68 -18.41
N ALA A 569 -5.18 13.47 -19.72
CA ALA A 569 -6.43 13.39 -20.47
C ALA A 569 -7.12 12.05 -20.17
N PRO A 570 -8.48 11.99 -20.13
CA PRO A 570 -9.20 10.74 -19.96
C PRO A 570 -8.79 9.72 -21.04
N PRO A 571 -8.39 8.49 -20.66
CA PRO A 571 -8.00 7.48 -21.64
C PRO A 571 -9.20 7.06 -22.49
N ARG A 572 -8.99 6.88 -23.79
CA ARG A 572 -10.02 6.43 -24.74
C ARG A 572 -9.58 5.13 -25.41
N ASN A 573 -9.96 4.00 -24.84
CA ASN A 573 -9.59 2.67 -25.35
C ASN A 573 -10.21 2.37 -26.71
N VAL A 574 -9.45 1.73 -27.59
CA VAL A 574 -9.87 1.32 -28.93
C VAL A 574 -10.46 -0.10 -28.88
N GLY A 575 -11.53 -0.34 -29.63
CA GLY A 575 -12.14 -1.67 -29.76
C GLY A 575 -11.40 -2.54 -30.77
N MET A 576 -10.73 -3.58 -30.28
CA MET A 576 -9.93 -4.49 -31.10
C MET A 576 -10.72 -5.74 -31.53
N LEU A 577 -10.46 -6.27 -32.72
CA LEU A 577 -11.22 -7.39 -33.34
C LEU A 577 -10.48 -8.73 -33.37
N GLY A 578 -9.25 -8.79 -32.87
CA GLY A 578 -8.40 -9.97 -32.89
C GLY A 578 -7.92 -10.32 -34.30
N VAL A 579 -7.54 -9.33 -35.11
CA VAL A 579 -7.19 -9.53 -36.53
C VAL A 579 -5.91 -8.80 -36.93
N ASP A 580 -5.25 -9.32 -37.96
CA ASP A 580 -4.32 -8.56 -38.77
C ASP A 580 -5.08 -7.90 -39.93
N TRP A 581 -4.85 -6.61 -40.15
CA TRP A 581 -5.47 -5.85 -41.24
C TRP A 581 -4.65 -5.92 -42.54
N GLU A 582 -5.33 -5.85 -43.67
CA GLU A 582 -4.75 -5.64 -45.01
C GLU A 582 -5.57 -4.59 -45.75
N LEU A 583 -4.92 -3.70 -46.49
CA LEU A 583 -5.59 -2.78 -47.40
C LEU A 583 -5.62 -3.42 -48.79
N SER A 584 -6.82 -3.71 -49.30
CA SER A 584 -7.05 -4.28 -50.64
C SER A 584 -8.15 -3.52 -51.35
N ASP A 585 -7.94 -3.14 -52.61
CA ASP A 585 -8.97 -2.48 -53.44
C ASP A 585 -9.58 -1.23 -52.78
N GLY A 586 -8.75 -0.47 -52.05
CA GLY A 586 -9.19 0.73 -51.32
C GLY A 586 -10.10 0.46 -50.12
N HIS A 587 -10.16 -0.77 -49.61
CA HIS A 587 -10.96 -1.16 -48.44
C HIS A 587 -10.15 -2.03 -47.47
N TYR A 588 -10.53 -2.01 -46.19
CA TYR A 588 -9.90 -2.85 -45.18
C TYR A 588 -10.43 -4.28 -45.21
N ARG A 589 -9.49 -5.22 -45.21
CA ARG A 589 -9.70 -6.66 -45.28
C ARG A 589 -9.08 -7.34 -44.06
N VAL A 590 -9.74 -8.38 -43.56
CA VAL A 590 -9.22 -9.27 -42.53
C VAL A 590 -8.14 -10.13 -43.16
N LYS A 591 -6.86 -9.80 -42.94
CA LYS A 591 -5.74 -10.60 -43.44
C LYS A 591 -5.70 -11.96 -42.76
N ARG A 592 -5.84 -11.94 -41.43
CA ARG A 592 -5.78 -13.12 -40.57
C ARG A 592 -6.57 -12.86 -39.31
N ILE A 593 -7.44 -13.78 -38.93
CA ILE A 593 -8.02 -13.83 -37.59
C ILE A 593 -7.04 -14.53 -36.65
N ILE A 594 -6.69 -13.88 -35.55
CA ILE A 594 -5.72 -14.39 -34.57
C ILE A 594 -6.38 -15.47 -33.71
N ARG A 595 -5.74 -16.65 -33.61
CA ARG A 595 -6.26 -17.82 -32.89
C ARG A 595 -5.17 -18.42 -32.02
N GLY A 596 -5.52 -18.77 -30.77
CA GLY A 596 -4.71 -19.59 -29.89
C GLY A 596 -4.85 -21.08 -30.21
N GLY A 597 -4.44 -21.93 -29.26
CA GLY A 597 -4.62 -23.39 -29.35
C GLY A 597 -6.10 -23.79 -29.43
N PRO A 598 -6.45 -24.89 -30.11
CA PRO A 598 -7.85 -25.31 -30.30
C PRO A 598 -8.58 -25.69 -28.99
N TRP A 599 -7.85 -25.98 -27.92
CA TRP A 599 -8.39 -26.21 -26.56
C TRP A 599 -8.56 -24.93 -25.75
N ASP A 600 -8.11 -23.78 -26.25
CA ASP A 600 -8.13 -22.53 -25.51
C ASP A 600 -9.54 -21.92 -25.53
N THR A 601 -10.16 -21.86 -24.35
CA THR A 601 -11.46 -21.23 -24.14
C THR A 601 -11.35 -19.91 -23.36
N GLY A 602 -10.13 -19.46 -23.03
CA GLY A 602 -9.91 -18.29 -22.17
C GLY A 602 -10.10 -16.96 -22.89
N ILE A 603 -9.50 -16.80 -24.08
CA ILE A 603 -9.63 -15.59 -24.91
C ILE A 603 -9.74 -15.97 -26.38
N ARG A 604 -10.58 -15.25 -27.12
CA ARG A 604 -10.82 -15.48 -28.55
C ARG A 604 -10.94 -14.15 -29.30
N ALA A 605 -10.54 -14.14 -30.56
CA ALA A 605 -10.84 -13.02 -31.45
C ALA A 605 -12.37 -12.85 -31.58
N PRO A 606 -12.91 -11.63 -31.43
CA PRO A 606 -14.34 -11.34 -31.61
C PRO A 606 -14.94 -11.87 -32.92
N LEU A 607 -14.17 -11.86 -34.00
CA LEU A 607 -14.63 -12.36 -35.31
C LEU A 607 -14.60 -13.90 -35.45
N ASP A 608 -13.92 -14.59 -34.53
CA ASP A 608 -13.84 -16.06 -34.47
C ASP A 608 -14.87 -16.68 -33.50
N GLU A 609 -15.73 -15.86 -32.90
CA GLU A 609 -16.79 -16.37 -32.03
C GLU A 609 -17.73 -17.30 -32.81
N PRO A 610 -18.21 -18.40 -32.17
CA PRO A 610 -19.13 -19.33 -32.81
C PRO A 610 -20.36 -18.61 -33.39
N GLY A 611 -20.63 -18.83 -34.67
CA GLY A 611 -21.79 -18.24 -35.37
C GLY A 611 -21.55 -16.87 -36.02
N VAL A 612 -20.43 -16.19 -35.75
CA VAL A 612 -20.09 -14.91 -36.42
C VAL A 612 -19.74 -15.14 -37.91
N ASN A 613 -19.10 -16.27 -38.21
CA ASN A 613 -18.82 -16.78 -39.56
C ASN A 613 -18.04 -15.81 -40.46
N VAL A 614 -17.20 -14.94 -39.88
CA VAL A 614 -16.26 -14.09 -40.64
C VAL A 614 -14.99 -14.90 -40.91
N LYS A 615 -14.42 -14.75 -42.09
CA LYS A 615 -13.24 -15.50 -42.52
C LYS A 615 -12.08 -14.58 -42.85
N ASP A 616 -10.88 -15.15 -42.82
CA ASP A 616 -9.72 -14.53 -43.45
C ASP A 616 -10.07 -14.21 -44.91
N GLY A 617 -9.83 -12.97 -45.30
CA GLY A 617 -10.15 -12.43 -46.60
C GLY A 617 -11.50 -11.71 -46.72
N ASP A 618 -12.32 -11.64 -45.68
CA ASP A 618 -13.51 -10.79 -45.69
C ASP A 618 -13.14 -9.31 -45.48
N TYR A 619 -13.88 -8.40 -46.12
CA TYR A 619 -13.77 -6.95 -45.97
C TYR A 619 -14.61 -6.47 -44.80
N ILE A 620 -14.05 -5.56 -44.00
CA ILE A 620 -14.76 -4.81 -42.97
C ILE A 620 -15.06 -3.43 -43.54
N LEU A 621 -16.35 -3.15 -43.73
CA LEU A 621 -16.80 -1.97 -44.46
C LEU A 621 -17.26 -0.86 -43.52
N ALA A 622 -17.87 -1.22 -42.38
CA ALA A 622 -18.33 -0.26 -41.40
C ALA A 622 -18.33 -0.85 -39.98
N VAL A 623 -18.24 0.01 -38.98
CA VAL A 623 -18.51 -0.31 -37.58
C VAL A 623 -19.57 0.64 -37.04
N ASN A 624 -20.62 0.11 -36.42
CA ASN A 624 -21.79 0.86 -35.95
C ASN A 624 -22.40 1.77 -37.03
N GLY A 625 -22.36 1.35 -38.30
CA GLY A 625 -22.86 2.13 -39.43
C GLY A 625 -21.90 3.22 -39.94
N VAL A 626 -20.75 3.43 -39.31
CA VAL A 626 -19.70 4.35 -39.78
C VAL A 626 -18.77 3.60 -40.72
N THR A 627 -18.74 4.00 -41.99
CA THR A 627 -17.85 3.43 -43.01
C THR A 627 -16.39 3.64 -42.63
N LEU A 628 -15.57 2.61 -42.81
CA LEU A 628 -14.13 2.73 -42.62
C LEU A 628 -13.51 3.53 -43.78
N ASP A 629 -12.67 4.52 -43.48
CA ASP A 629 -11.93 5.30 -44.47
C ASP A 629 -10.52 4.73 -44.64
N ALA A 630 -10.24 4.17 -45.81
CA ALA A 630 -8.94 3.60 -46.20
C ALA A 630 -7.76 4.60 -46.21
N LYS A 631 -8.02 5.91 -46.06
CA LYS A 631 -6.97 6.94 -45.91
C LYS A 631 -6.51 7.12 -44.46
N THR A 632 -7.23 6.53 -43.51
CA THR A 632 -6.95 6.65 -42.07
C THR A 632 -6.77 5.27 -41.46
N ASP A 633 -6.10 5.17 -40.32
CA ASP A 633 -5.89 3.88 -39.67
C ASP A 633 -7.23 3.11 -39.47
N PRO A 634 -7.30 1.79 -39.77
CA PRO A 634 -8.55 1.01 -39.64
C PRO A 634 -9.16 1.05 -38.24
N TRP A 635 -8.36 1.31 -37.21
CA TRP A 635 -8.79 1.44 -35.83
C TRP A 635 -9.44 2.79 -35.49
N ALA A 636 -9.35 3.80 -36.37
CA ALA A 636 -9.92 5.12 -36.14
C ALA A 636 -11.43 5.06 -35.87
N ALA A 637 -12.16 4.20 -36.59
CA ALA A 637 -13.60 4.01 -36.40
C ALA A 637 -13.95 3.26 -35.10
N PHE A 638 -12.95 2.66 -34.42
CA PHE A 638 -13.11 1.88 -33.19
C PHE A 638 -12.72 2.65 -31.92
N GLN A 639 -12.43 3.95 -32.01
CA GLN A 639 -12.05 4.78 -30.86
C GLN A 639 -13.15 4.89 -29.81
N GLY A 640 -12.86 4.47 -28.58
CA GLY A 640 -13.81 4.44 -27.47
C GLY A 640 -14.68 3.17 -27.43
N LEU A 641 -14.42 2.20 -28.31
CA LEU A 641 -15.20 0.97 -28.42
C LEU A 641 -14.54 -0.22 -27.72
N GLY A 642 -13.51 -0.06 -26.89
CA GLY A 642 -12.89 -1.16 -26.12
C GLY A 642 -13.88 -1.86 -25.17
N ASN A 643 -13.94 -3.19 -25.21
CA ASN A 643 -14.88 -4.04 -24.44
C ASN A 643 -16.37 -3.75 -24.70
N LYS A 644 -16.71 -3.07 -25.80
CA LYS A 644 -18.10 -2.73 -26.18
C LYS A 644 -18.62 -3.70 -27.23
N THR A 645 -19.93 -3.90 -27.22
CA THR A 645 -20.63 -4.57 -28.31
C THR A 645 -20.73 -3.62 -29.49
N VAL A 646 -20.36 -4.10 -30.67
CA VAL A 646 -20.37 -3.33 -31.92
C VAL A 646 -21.04 -4.14 -33.03
N ILE A 647 -21.60 -3.42 -34.00
CA ILE A 647 -22.10 -3.98 -35.25
C ILE A 647 -21.03 -3.78 -36.31
N VAL A 648 -20.51 -4.88 -36.87
CA VAL A 648 -19.52 -4.84 -37.94
C VAL A 648 -20.18 -5.24 -39.25
N THR A 649 -20.10 -4.36 -40.25
CA THR A 649 -20.56 -4.66 -41.61
C THR A 649 -19.43 -5.34 -42.37
N VAL A 650 -19.68 -6.58 -42.81
CA VAL A 650 -18.69 -7.45 -43.45
C VAL A 650 -19.16 -7.95 -44.81
N ASN A 651 -18.22 -8.15 -45.73
CA ASN A 651 -18.53 -8.76 -47.03
C ASN A 651 -17.31 -9.47 -47.62
N SER A 652 -17.52 -10.49 -48.45
CA SER A 652 -16.46 -11.14 -49.23
C SER A 652 -15.88 -10.26 -50.35
N LYS A 653 -16.48 -9.09 -50.61
CA LYS A 653 -16.12 -8.14 -51.67
C LYS A 653 -15.96 -6.72 -51.10
N PRO A 654 -15.17 -5.84 -51.73
CA PRO A 654 -15.01 -4.43 -51.33
C PRO A 654 -16.23 -3.59 -51.75
N SER A 655 -17.43 -3.99 -51.31
CA SER A 655 -18.69 -3.34 -51.66
C SER A 655 -19.74 -3.56 -50.59
N THR A 656 -20.60 -2.58 -50.35
CA THR A 656 -21.76 -2.71 -49.46
C THR A 656 -22.87 -3.60 -50.04
N ALA A 657 -22.85 -3.86 -51.36
CA ALA A 657 -23.81 -4.75 -52.00
C ALA A 657 -23.61 -6.20 -51.54
N GLY A 658 -24.64 -6.77 -50.90
CA GLY A 658 -24.57 -8.11 -50.32
C GLY A 658 -23.78 -8.20 -49.02
N ALA A 659 -23.39 -7.06 -48.43
CA ALA A 659 -22.78 -7.04 -47.12
C ALA A 659 -23.77 -7.49 -46.05
N ARG A 660 -23.27 -8.14 -45.00
CA ARG A 660 -24.04 -8.56 -43.83
C ARG A 660 -23.49 -7.89 -42.58
N GLN A 661 -24.31 -7.83 -41.55
CA GLN A 661 -23.89 -7.32 -40.25
C GLN A 661 -23.65 -8.46 -39.28
N VAL A 662 -22.59 -8.35 -38.48
CA VAL A 662 -22.34 -9.22 -37.33
C VAL A 662 -22.25 -8.39 -36.07
N VAL A 663 -22.75 -8.93 -34.97
CA VAL A 663 -22.67 -8.31 -33.65
C VAL A 663 -21.58 -9.04 -32.88
N VAL A 664 -20.56 -8.31 -32.44
CA VAL A 664 -19.44 -8.88 -31.68
C VAL A 664 -19.09 -7.97 -30.52
N ARG A 665 -18.50 -8.54 -29.47
CA ARG A 665 -17.91 -7.75 -28.38
C ARG A 665 -16.43 -7.56 -28.66
N THR A 666 -15.98 -6.33 -28.86
CA THR A 666 -14.57 -6.02 -29.08
C THR A 666 -13.73 -6.34 -27.84
N LEU A 667 -12.43 -6.50 -28.04
CA LEU A 667 -11.44 -6.56 -26.97
C LEU A 667 -10.94 -5.15 -26.65
N ALA A 668 -10.60 -4.87 -25.40
CA ALA A 668 -9.83 -3.66 -25.05
C ALA A 668 -8.31 -3.81 -25.29
N SER A 669 -7.82 -5.04 -25.46
CA SER A 669 -6.42 -5.37 -25.77
C SER A 669 -6.34 -6.74 -26.45
N GLU A 670 -5.40 -6.90 -27.39
CA GLU A 670 -5.11 -8.17 -28.06
C GLU A 670 -3.84 -8.85 -27.53
N VAL A 671 -3.16 -8.29 -26.52
CA VAL A 671 -1.86 -8.80 -26.04
C VAL A 671 -1.93 -10.27 -25.67
N GLU A 672 -2.90 -10.65 -24.84
CA GLU A 672 -3.07 -12.04 -24.40
C GLU A 672 -3.46 -12.99 -25.55
N LEU A 673 -4.34 -12.53 -26.45
CA LEU A 673 -4.77 -13.29 -27.62
C LEU A 673 -3.58 -13.58 -28.55
N ARG A 674 -2.77 -12.56 -28.83
CA ARG A 674 -1.57 -12.68 -29.68
C ARG A 674 -0.49 -13.52 -29.00
N TYR A 675 -0.33 -13.42 -27.68
CA TYR A 675 0.60 -14.24 -26.92
C TYR A 675 0.24 -15.73 -27.01
N ARG A 676 -1.03 -16.09 -26.82
CA ARG A 676 -1.52 -17.48 -26.97
C ARG A 676 -1.39 -18.00 -28.39
N ALA A 677 -1.68 -17.16 -29.38
CA ALA A 677 -1.47 -17.50 -30.78
C ALA A 677 0.01 -17.78 -31.08
N TRP A 678 0.92 -16.96 -30.54
CA TRP A 678 2.36 -17.18 -30.67
C TRP A 678 2.79 -18.48 -29.98
N ILE A 679 2.34 -18.77 -28.75
CA ILE A 679 2.63 -20.04 -28.07
C ILE A 679 2.22 -21.22 -28.95
N GLU A 680 0.99 -21.19 -29.47
CA GLU A 680 0.49 -22.28 -30.30
C GLU A 680 1.29 -22.42 -31.60
N GLU A 681 1.64 -21.30 -32.25
CA GLU A 681 2.50 -21.31 -33.44
C GLU A 681 3.87 -21.94 -33.14
N ARG A 682 4.49 -21.61 -31.99
CA ARG A 682 5.77 -22.20 -31.58
C ARG A 682 5.64 -23.68 -31.26
N ARG A 683 4.56 -24.08 -30.59
CA ARG A 683 4.27 -25.49 -30.29
C ARG A 683 4.10 -26.29 -31.58
N GLN A 684 3.28 -25.82 -32.52
CA GLN A 684 3.10 -26.44 -33.83
C GLN A 684 4.38 -26.48 -34.66
N LEU A 685 5.28 -25.51 -34.48
CA LEU A 685 6.59 -25.51 -35.15
C LEU A 685 7.51 -26.59 -34.58
N VAL A 686 7.48 -26.85 -33.27
CA VAL A 686 8.26 -27.92 -32.63
C VAL A 686 7.73 -29.31 -32.98
N ASP A 687 6.42 -29.45 -33.19
CA ASP A 687 5.80 -30.71 -33.63
C ASP A 687 6.17 -31.11 -35.07
N LYS A 688 6.64 -30.15 -35.89
CA LYS A 688 7.07 -30.38 -37.28
C LYS A 688 8.54 -30.73 -37.34
#